data_AF-A0A263BUH5-F1
#
_entry.id   AF-A0A263BUH5-F1
#
_cell.length_a   1.000
_cell.length_b   1.000
_cell.length_c   1.000
_cell.angle_alpha   90.00
_cell.angle_beta   90.00
_cell.angle_gamma   90.00
#
_symmetry.space_group_name_H-M   'P 1'
#
loop_
_entity.id
_entity.type
_entity.pdbx_description
1 polymer ?
#
loop_
_entity_poly.entity_id
_entity_poly.type
_entity_poly.pdbx_seq_one_letter_code
_entity_poly.pdbx_strand_id
1 'polypeptide(L)'
;MKVKSILFTFVLMLSVIIAPFSSNATMVNMDSTSAVAVIGPHLQKALDEDSNEVLEVIVTFNGSGAPSLADVNLLSNLGITNGITLQSLPMAGVIATPEQINQLQNSDQVRSIYLNRELQYDLERSTKLIGAQKVHEDADFQSRNGGLPVSGNGIGVIVNDSGIDGTHKDLEYGKNLVQNVYGGTNLNALSSILPVTYTEDVPTTDHTGGHGTHVAGIVGGTGAMSAGKYEGVAPGADLIGYGSGAGLFILDTLTGFDYAITNQFKYNIRVVTNSWGSTGDIGTDFDPEHPTNLATKKCYDRGIVVVFSAGNSGRDGEHTITGNFKKAPWVITVANGDKYGKLSDSSSRGLENNGGTVTVDGKEFTWVDAPSITAPGTDIISTRVISPIGALGTTKDISNQDPGTMPFYTTLSGTSMAAPHIAGVVALMLDADPTLSPDEVKTIIQNTATNMPGYEPWEVGAGYVNAYAAVDEVYNKKGYGKTLNTLQHFANAAADTDAEDVTFALNERLINVDTNGNYYPNEKLTRIELAKYLVMGAGIRQSLDNTSYTDVSAEEMPFVAAVTARGGVFNDASHLSDQVMLSNGNKFNPNGAVSKVDLSYAMIQSLNLQNEAHALAGQTITAVWTYQGVNFNVVVKDQTDIPSELKGYVQLAIDRGYFPVEYVFENGEILAVLNPFEAVTKGEYASIAKKFFNEYY
;
A
#
# COMPACT_ATOMS: atom_id res chain seq x y z
N MET A 1 43.43 -55.29 60.30
CA MET A 1 44.81 -54.79 60.15
C MET A 1 44.74 -53.38 59.59
N LYS A 2 45.30 -52.35 60.27
CA LYS A 2 45.35 -50.90 59.91
C LYS A 2 43.97 -50.25 59.55
N VAL A 3 43.32 -49.33 60.28
CA VAL A 3 43.63 -48.16 61.13
C VAL A 3 43.45 -46.79 60.42
N LYS A 4 42.33 -46.11 60.78
CA LYS A 4 42.04 -44.66 60.93
C LYS A 4 42.50 -43.61 59.88
N SER A 5 41.50 -42.90 59.33
CA SER A 5 41.19 -41.44 59.49
C SER A 5 42.32 -40.39 59.57
N ILE A 6 42.13 -39.24 58.89
CA ILE A 6 42.11 -37.88 59.49
C ILE A 6 41.61 -36.82 58.48
N LEU A 7 41.02 -35.72 59.00
CA LEU A 7 40.59 -34.50 58.30
C LEU A 7 41.49 -33.33 58.75
N PHE A 8 41.89 -32.40 57.88
CA PHE A 8 42.53 -31.15 58.30
C PHE A 8 42.20 -29.94 57.41
N THR A 9 42.22 -28.76 58.04
CA THR A 9 41.93 -27.43 57.48
C THR A 9 43.14 -26.51 57.79
N PHE A 10 43.00 -25.17 57.66
CA PHE A 10 43.92 -24.11 58.14
C PHE A 10 45.19 -23.82 57.30
N VAL A 11 45.76 -22.58 57.20
CA VAL A 11 45.25 -21.19 57.40
C VAL A 11 46.33 -20.13 57.00
N LEU A 12 45.96 -18.83 56.86
CA LEU A 12 46.82 -17.60 56.94
C LEU A 12 47.83 -17.28 55.78
N MET A 13 48.34 -16.04 55.55
CA MET A 13 48.07 -14.67 56.08
C MET A 13 48.63 -13.52 55.18
N LEU A 14 48.02 -12.31 55.25
CA LEU A 14 48.60 -10.94 55.09
C LEU A 14 49.30 -10.56 53.73
N SER A 15 49.57 -9.28 53.35
CA SER A 15 49.69 -7.99 54.10
C SER A 15 49.25 -6.76 53.23
N VAL A 16 48.54 -5.74 53.75
CA VAL A 16 49.05 -4.39 54.21
C VAL A 16 49.36 -3.40 53.05
N ILE A 17 49.00 -2.10 52.96
CA ILE A 17 48.77 -0.95 53.91
C ILE A 17 47.48 -0.17 53.54
N ILE A 18 46.94 0.67 54.47
CA ILE A 18 45.89 1.71 54.22
C ILE A 18 46.35 3.08 54.78
N ALA A 19 45.79 4.18 54.22
CA ALA A 19 45.67 5.56 54.74
C ALA A 19 46.65 6.63 54.20
N PRO A 20 46.27 7.93 54.20
CA PRO A 20 44.96 8.46 53.79
C PRO A 20 45.05 9.75 52.92
N PHE A 21 44.00 10.08 52.17
CA PHE A 21 43.74 11.46 51.71
C PHE A 21 42.25 11.78 51.69
N SER A 22 41.90 13.03 51.98
CA SER A 22 40.53 13.51 52.16
C SER A 22 40.03 14.32 50.96
N SER A 23 38.79 14.08 50.55
CA SER A 23 37.98 15.04 49.78
C SER A 23 36.59 15.15 50.39
N ASN A 24 36.08 16.37 50.50
CA ASN A 24 34.72 16.62 50.98
C ASN A 24 33.73 16.35 49.84
N ALA A 25 33.21 15.12 49.76
CA ALA A 25 31.96 14.87 49.05
C ALA A 25 30.81 15.38 49.93
N THR A 26 30.28 16.57 49.61
CA THR A 26 28.96 16.97 50.10
C THR A 26 27.94 15.90 49.70
N MET A 27 27.17 15.42 50.66
CA MET A 27 25.97 14.63 50.40
C MET A 27 24.99 15.52 49.63
N VAL A 28 25.05 15.44 48.30
CA VAL A 28 23.99 15.96 47.44
C VAL A 28 22.80 15.04 47.70
N ASN A 29 21.73 15.58 48.27
CA ASN A 29 20.44 14.90 48.24
C ASN A 29 20.15 14.59 46.77
N MET A 30 19.83 13.34 46.47
CA MET A 30 18.97 13.09 45.31
C MET A 30 17.64 13.72 45.65
N ASP A 31 17.42 14.96 45.19
CA ASP A 31 16.08 15.50 45.11
C ASP A 31 15.28 14.52 44.27
N SER A 32 14.23 13.97 44.88
CA SER A 32 13.18 13.29 44.14
C SER A 32 12.43 14.35 43.35
N THR A 33 12.97 14.71 42.18
CA THR A 33 12.26 15.50 41.18
C THR A 33 11.01 14.69 40.80
N SER A 34 9.87 15.05 41.38
CA SER A 34 8.58 14.50 40.98
C SER A 34 8.48 14.63 39.46
N ALA A 35 8.26 13.51 38.77
CA ALA A 35 8.08 13.53 37.32
C ALA A 35 6.77 14.28 37.02
N VAL A 36 6.90 15.55 36.62
CA VAL A 36 5.79 16.38 36.17
C VAL A 36 5.26 15.77 34.87
N ALA A 37 3.95 15.56 34.79
CA ALA A 37 3.35 14.90 33.64
C ALA A 37 3.54 15.73 32.35
N VAL A 38 3.68 15.03 31.23
CA VAL A 38 3.88 15.65 29.91
C VAL A 38 2.58 16.28 29.42
N ILE A 39 2.60 17.57 29.12
CA ILE A 39 1.50 18.28 28.46
C ILE A 39 1.74 18.27 26.95
N GLY A 40 0.78 17.75 26.18
CA GLY A 40 0.85 17.77 24.72
C GLY A 40 0.87 19.19 24.16
N PRO A 41 1.61 19.46 23.07
CA PRO A 41 1.90 20.84 22.63
C PRO A 41 0.65 21.65 22.27
N HIS A 42 -0.40 21.01 21.72
CA HIS A 42 -1.68 21.66 21.44
C HIS A 42 -2.49 21.99 22.70
N LEU A 43 -2.32 21.21 23.78
CA LEU A 43 -2.94 21.51 25.07
C LEU A 43 -2.20 22.68 25.75
N GLN A 44 -0.87 22.68 25.73
CA GLN A 44 -0.08 23.82 26.23
C GLN A 44 -0.49 25.11 25.50
N LYS A 45 -0.59 25.08 24.17
CA LYS A 45 -1.05 26.23 23.38
C LYS A 45 -2.44 26.72 23.79
N ALA A 46 -3.40 25.80 24.00
CA ALA A 46 -4.74 26.18 24.44
C ALA A 46 -4.74 26.86 25.82
N LEU A 47 -3.97 26.33 26.77
CA LEU A 47 -3.79 26.90 28.11
C LEU A 47 -3.10 28.28 28.08
N ASP A 48 -2.22 28.52 27.10
CA ASP A 48 -1.54 29.80 26.87
C ASP A 48 -2.45 30.83 26.16
N GLU A 49 -3.45 30.41 25.40
CA GLU A 49 -4.34 31.27 24.59
C GLU A 49 -5.65 31.68 25.27
N ASP A 50 -6.35 30.78 25.97
CA ASP A 50 -7.49 31.15 26.85
C ASP A 50 -7.46 30.35 28.16
N SER A 51 -7.13 31.02 29.26
CA SER A 51 -6.94 30.41 30.57
C SER A 51 -8.25 30.16 31.36
N ASN A 52 -9.44 30.24 30.74
CA ASN A 52 -10.72 30.05 31.43
C ASN A 52 -11.69 29.08 30.73
N GLU A 53 -11.41 28.65 29.50
CA GLU A 53 -12.26 27.67 28.81
C GLU A 53 -12.08 26.26 29.40
N VAL A 54 -13.17 25.49 29.47
CA VAL A 54 -13.15 24.12 29.99
C VAL A 54 -12.87 23.17 28.84
N LEU A 55 -11.79 22.39 28.94
CA LEU A 55 -11.25 21.61 27.82
C LEU A 55 -11.59 20.12 27.96
N GLU A 56 -11.88 19.47 26.83
CA GLU A 56 -11.86 18.01 26.75
C GLU A 56 -10.42 17.53 26.62
N VAL A 57 -9.96 16.73 27.59
CA VAL A 57 -8.58 16.23 27.66
C VAL A 57 -8.52 14.73 27.91
N ILE A 58 -7.49 14.10 27.36
CA ILE A 58 -7.13 12.71 27.56
C ILE A 58 -6.01 12.68 28.60
N VAL A 59 -6.32 12.15 29.79
CA VAL A 59 -5.39 11.97 30.90
C VAL A 59 -4.86 10.54 30.86
N THR A 60 -3.55 10.38 30.67
CA THR A 60 -2.85 9.10 30.76
C THR A 60 -2.27 8.93 32.16
N PHE A 61 -2.52 7.80 32.80
CA PHE A 61 -2.02 7.45 34.13
C PHE A 61 -0.77 6.55 34.05
N ASN A 62 -0.01 6.51 35.14
CA ASN A 62 1.16 5.64 35.27
C ASN A 62 0.74 4.18 35.48
N GLY A 63 0.87 3.36 34.43
CA GLY A 63 0.50 1.95 34.44
C GLY A 63 0.34 1.38 33.03
N SER A 64 -0.31 0.22 32.92
CA SER A 64 -0.53 -0.48 31.64
C SER A 64 -1.86 -1.23 31.53
N GLY A 65 -2.78 -1.06 32.50
CA GLY A 65 -4.16 -1.56 32.48
C GLY A 65 -5.17 -0.40 32.51
N ALA A 66 -6.45 -0.67 32.76
CA ALA A 66 -7.46 0.37 33.03
C ALA A 66 -7.03 1.31 34.17
N PRO A 67 -7.52 2.57 34.21
CA PRO A 67 -7.33 3.46 35.36
C PRO A 67 -7.81 2.81 36.65
N SER A 68 -7.00 2.89 37.69
CA SER A 68 -7.29 2.30 38.98
C SER A 68 -8.31 3.13 39.78
N LEU A 69 -8.79 2.56 40.89
CA LEU A 69 -9.62 3.32 41.82
C LEU A 69 -8.87 4.52 42.44
N ALA A 70 -7.53 4.52 42.47
CA ALA A 70 -6.75 5.67 42.92
C ALA A 70 -6.81 6.81 41.88
N ASP A 71 -6.67 6.49 40.60
CA ASP A 71 -6.72 7.42 39.47
C ASP A 71 -8.11 8.08 39.33
N VAL A 72 -9.18 7.29 39.45
CA VAL A 72 -10.57 7.81 39.44
C VAL A 72 -10.86 8.65 40.68
N ASN A 73 -10.28 8.31 41.84
CA ASN A 73 -10.37 9.14 43.04
C ASN A 73 -9.56 10.44 42.91
N LEU A 74 -8.41 10.45 42.21
CA LEU A 74 -7.65 11.67 41.91
C LEU A 74 -8.52 12.65 41.13
N LEU A 75 -9.08 12.21 39.99
CA LEU A 75 -9.99 13.03 39.17
C LEU A 75 -11.15 13.59 40.03
N SER A 76 -11.83 12.71 40.79
CA SER A 76 -12.96 13.08 41.64
C SER A 76 -12.59 14.09 42.74
N ASN A 77 -11.41 13.96 43.36
CA ASN A 77 -10.90 14.85 44.40
C ASN A 77 -10.53 16.24 43.87
N LEU A 78 -10.14 16.36 42.59
CA LEU A 78 -9.93 17.64 41.90
C LEU A 78 -11.25 18.26 41.41
N GLY A 79 -12.39 17.62 41.65
CA GLY A 79 -13.72 18.07 41.20
C GLY A 79 -14.02 17.77 39.74
N ILE A 80 -13.21 16.93 39.07
CA ILE A 80 -13.52 16.42 37.73
C ILE A 80 -14.57 15.31 37.91
N THR A 81 -15.82 15.60 37.54
CA THR A 81 -16.94 14.65 37.69
C THR A 81 -17.38 14.00 36.39
N ASN A 82 -17.00 14.53 35.23
CA ASN A 82 -17.46 14.06 33.92
C ASN A 82 -16.29 13.42 33.14
N GLY A 83 -16.45 12.18 32.71
CA GLY A 83 -15.46 11.50 31.88
C GLY A 83 -15.75 10.03 31.59
N ILE A 84 -14.99 9.44 30.66
CA ILE A 84 -14.92 7.99 30.44
C ILE A 84 -13.55 7.44 30.85
N THR A 85 -13.51 6.23 31.41
CA THR A 85 -12.27 5.45 31.58
C THR A 85 -12.20 4.32 30.56
N LEU A 86 -10.99 4.02 30.07
CA LEU A 86 -10.75 2.91 29.15
C LEU A 86 -10.60 1.58 29.93
N GLN A 87 -11.01 0.45 29.34
CA GLN A 87 -11.10 -0.86 29.99
C GLN A 87 -9.79 -1.65 29.95
N SER A 88 -8.92 -1.34 28.99
CA SER A 88 -7.59 -1.95 28.83
C SER A 88 -6.46 -0.91 28.86
N LEU A 89 -6.67 0.32 28.42
CA LEU A 89 -5.66 1.38 28.39
C LEU A 89 -5.67 2.25 29.66
N PRO A 90 -4.51 2.78 30.12
CA PRO A 90 -4.40 3.56 31.36
C PRO A 90 -4.83 5.01 31.14
N MET A 91 -6.02 5.23 30.56
CA MET A 91 -6.46 6.54 30.08
C MET A 91 -7.89 6.86 30.50
N ALA A 92 -8.14 8.15 30.73
CA ALA A 92 -9.48 8.70 30.86
C ALA A 92 -9.66 9.92 29.96
N GLY A 93 -10.79 10.00 29.25
CA GLY A 93 -11.25 11.22 28.58
C GLY A 93 -12.11 12.01 29.56
N VAL A 94 -11.77 13.25 29.86
CA VAL A 94 -12.45 14.08 30.89
C VAL A 94 -12.66 15.52 30.42
N ILE A 95 -13.63 16.19 31.04
CA ILE A 95 -13.84 17.64 30.91
C ILE A 95 -13.20 18.32 32.13
N ALA A 96 -12.22 19.22 31.93
CA ALA A 96 -11.44 19.83 33.01
C ALA A 96 -11.10 21.31 32.77
N THR A 97 -11.01 22.10 33.84
CA THR A 97 -10.53 23.50 33.78
C THR A 97 -9.00 23.59 33.73
N PRO A 98 -8.42 24.72 33.30
CA PRO A 98 -6.98 24.95 33.34
C PRO A 98 -6.35 24.75 34.72
N GLU A 99 -7.01 25.11 35.83
CA GLU A 99 -6.53 24.83 37.18
C GLU A 99 -6.49 23.33 37.49
N GLN A 100 -7.52 22.58 37.08
CA GLN A 100 -7.59 21.13 37.26
C GLN A 100 -6.52 20.42 36.43
N ILE A 101 -6.26 20.89 35.21
CA ILE A 101 -5.20 20.37 34.33
C ILE A 101 -3.82 20.63 34.95
N ASN A 102 -3.57 21.84 35.46
CA ASN A 102 -2.35 22.16 36.21
C ASN A 102 -2.19 21.29 37.48
N GLN A 103 -3.28 20.97 38.19
CA GLN A 103 -3.25 20.09 39.36
C GLN A 103 -2.96 18.63 38.97
N LEU A 104 -3.54 18.12 37.88
CA LEU A 104 -3.22 16.81 37.33
C LEU A 104 -1.76 16.71 36.89
N GLN A 105 -1.23 17.75 36.23
CA GLN A 105 0.16 17.78 35.76
C GLN A 105 1.18 17.56 36.88
N ASN A 106 0.85 18.03 38.09
CA ASN A 106 1.71 17.93 39.27
C ASN A 106 1.49 16.64 40.09
N SER A 107 0.68 15.68 39.62
CA SER A 107 0.51 14.38 40.30
C SER A 107 1.43 13.30 39.74
N ASP A 108 2.08 12.59 40.66
CA ASP A 108 2.86 11.36 40.46
C ASP A 108 2.07 10.17 39.87
N GLN A 109 0.74 10.21 39.86
CA GLN A 109 -0.11 9.21 39.20
C GLN A 109 -0.30 9.49 37.70
N VAL A 110 -0.08 10.72 37.23
CA VAL A 110 -0.31 11.11 35.83
C VAL A 110 0.99 10.99 35.04
N ARG A 111 0.89 10.40 33.84
CA ARG A 111 1.99 10.27 32.88
C ARG A 111 1.98 11.41 31.88
N SER A 112 0.85 11.64 31.23
CA SER A 112 0.69 12.68 30.22
C SER A 112 -0.76 13.18 30.09
N ILE A 113 -0.96 14.38 29.54
CA ILE A 113 -2.26 15.00 29.29
C ILE A 113 -2.26 15.64 27.90
N TYR A 114 -3.21 15.26 27.04
CA TYR A 114 -3.36 15.77 25.67
C TYR A 114 -4.78 16.30 25.44
N LEU A 115 -4.93 17.26 24.53
CA LEU A 115 -6.24 17.78 24.11
C LEU A 115 -7.01 16.72 23.30
N ASN A 116 -8.31 16.55 23.55
CA ASN A 116 -9.17 15.71 22.71
C ASN A 116 -9.46 16.40 21.38
N ARG A 117 -8.49 16.39 20.46
CA ARG A 117 -8.56 17.13 19.19
C ARG A 117 -9.28 16.33 18.10
N GLU A 118 -9.93 17.05 17.19
CA GLU A 118 -10.51 16.54 15.95
C GLU A 118 -9.46 15.93 15.00
N LEU A 119 -9.90 14.92 14.26
CA LEU A 119 -9.20 14.13 13.25
C LEU A 119 -10.07 14.06 11.97
N GLN A 120 -9.47 13.69 10.84
CA GLN A 120 -10.13 13.64 9.53
C GLN A 120 -9.80 12.34 8.80
N TYR A 121 -10.74 11.85 7.99
CA TYR A 121 -10.58 10.67 7.14
C TYR A 121 -9.82 11.03 5.83
N ASP A 122 -8.78 10.27 5.48
CA ASP A 122 -7.82 10.59 4.39
C ASP A 122 -8.32 10.23 2.95
N LEU A 123 -9.33 10.94 2.41
CA LEU A 123 -10.12 10.58 1.19
C LEU A 123 -9.88 11.34 -0.17
N GLU A 124 -10.09 10.65 -1.33
CA GLU A 124 -10.18 11.11 -2.77
C GLU A 124 -11.03 10.07 -3.66
N ARG A 125 -10.90 9.75 -4.99
CA ARG A 125 -11.84 8.81 -5.80
C ARG A 125 -11.38 7.90 -7.05
N SER A 126 -11.33 6.51 -7.10
CA SER A 126 -11.62 5.52 -8.27
C SER A 126 -11.49 3.92 -8.26
N THR A 127 -10.50 3.16 -8.85
CA THR A 127 -10.40 1.66 -9.22
C THR A 127 -9.19 0.70 -8.79
N LYS A 128 -9.44 -0.50 -8.17
CA LYS A 128 -8.54 -1.54 -7.50
C LYS A 128 -7.30 -2.16 -8.22
N LEU A 129 -6.30 -2.73 -7.46
CA LEU A 129 -4.97 -3.19 -8.01
C LEU A 129 -4.11 -4.39 -7.44
N ILE A 130 -3.88 -4.65 -6.13
CA ILE A 130 -2.62 -5.33 -5.61
C ILE A 130 -2.27 -6.80 -6.03
N GLY A 131 -3.01 -7.46 -6.91
CA GLY A 131 -2.74 -8.86 -7.28
C GLY A 131 -3.02 -9.91 -6.18
N ALA A 132 -3.83 -9.57 -5.16
CA ALA A 132 -4.25 -10.48 -4.09
C ALA A 132 -4.92 -11.77 -4.61
N GLN A 133 -5.69 -11.68 -5.71
CA GLN A 133 -6.29 -12.83 -6.39
C GLN A 133 -5.28 -13.97 -6.66
N LYS A 134 -4.01 -13.64 -6.99
CA LYS A 134 -2.98 -14.66 -7.22
C LYS A 134 -2.63 -15.43 -5.94
N VAL A 135 -2.80 -14.85 -4.75
CA VAL A 135 -2.65 -15.56 -3.46
C VAL A 135 -3.81 -16.54 -3.25
N HIS A 136 -5.02 -16.14 -3.61
CA HIS A 136 -6.23 -16.97 -3.46
C HIS A 136 -6.17 -18.20 -4.39
N GLU A 137 -5.67 -18.02 -5.62
CA GLU A 137 -5.69 -19.01 -6.71
C GLU A 137 -4.45 -19.92 -6.79
N ASP A 138 -3.35 -19.63 -6.09
CA ASP A 138 -2.11 -20.40 -6.20
C ASP A 138 -2.24 -21.82 -5.61
N ALA A 139 -1.96 -22.83 -6.44
CA ALA A 139 -2.13 -24.24 -6.09
C ALA A 139 -1.11 -24.74 -5.05
N ASP A 140 0.10 -24.19 -5.00
CA ASP A 140 1.11 -24.55 -3.98
C ASP A 140 0.77 -23.91 -2.63
N PHE A 141 0.21 -22.70 -2.62
CA PHE A 141 -0.33 -22.07 -1.42
C PHE A 141 -1.56 -22.83 -0.91
N GLN A 142 -2.53 -23.16 -1.77
CA GLN A 142 -3.71 -23.95 -1.41
C GLN A 142 -3.32 -25.33 -0.85
N SER A 143 -2.37 -26.01 -1.49
CA SER A 143 -1.83 -27.30 -1.03
C SER A 143 -1.24 -27.23 0.38
N ARG A 144 -0.63 -26.08 0.74
CA ARG A 144 -0.09 -25.82 2.09
C ARG A 144 -1.16 -25.40 3.08
N ASN A 145 -2.15 -24.61 2.68
CA ASN A 145 -3.29 -24.24 3.52
C ASN A 145 -4.40 -25.33 3.56
N GLY A 146 -3.99 -26.60 3.71
CA GLY A 146 -4.89 -27.74 3.88
C GLY A 146 -5.83 -28.06 2.70
N GLY A 147 -5.62 -27.47 1.52
CA GLY A 147 -6.51 -27.56 0.36
C GLY A 147 -7.53 -26.41 0.24
N LEU A 148 -7.34 -25.31 0.98
CA LEU A 148 -8.20 -24.11 0.96
C LEU A 148 -7.46 -22.88 0.39
N PRO A 149 -8.16 -21.90 -0.21
CA PRO A 149 -7.57 -20.61 -0.54
C PRO A 149 -6.98 -19.90 0.69
N VAL A 150 -5.79 -19.33 0.55
CA VAL A 150 -5.28 -18.35 1.53
C VAL A 150 -6.08 -17.07 1.33
N SER A 151 -6.81 -16.67 2.36
CA SER A 151 -7.90 -15.69 2.27
C SER A 151 -8.06 -14.83 3.54
N GLY A 152 -7.18 -15.00 4.54
CA GLY A 152 -7.29 -14.38 5.85
C GLY A 152 -8.14 -15.18 6.83
N ASN A 153 -8.38 -16.47 6.56
CA ASN A 153 -9.41 -17.28 7.20
C ASN A 153 -9.32 -17.28 8.73
N GLY A 154 -10.32 -16.68 9.40
CA GLY A 154 -10.40 -16.61 10.86
C GLY A 154 -9.40 -15.64 11.52
N ILE A 155 -8.80 -14.72 10.75
CA ILE A 155 -7.96 -13.64 11.27
C ILE A 155 -8.83 -12.41 11.51
N GLY A 156 -8.90 -11.95 12.76
CA GLY A 156 -9.67 -10.78 13.15
C GLY A 156 -9.02 -9.47 12.69
N VAL A 157 -9.73 -8.71 11.86
CA VAL A 157 -9.31 -7.38 11.39
C VAL A 157 -10.34 -6.34 11.83
N ILE A 158 -9.94 -5.43 12.71
CA ILE A 158 -10.78 -4.32 13.14
C ILE A 158 -10.57 -3.08 12.26
N VAL A 159 -11.68 -2.54 11.75
CA VAL A 159 -11.74 -1.32 10.94
C VAL A 159 -12.14 -0.18 11.87
N ASN A 160 -11.15 0.62 12.28
CA ASN A 160 -11.29 1.69 13.28
C ASN A 160 -11.56 3.02 12.56
N ASP A 161 -12.84 3.29 12.26
CA ASP A 161 -13.23 4.21 11.18
C ASP A 161 -14.65 4.80 11.40
N SER A 162 -15.35 5.26 10.35
CA SER A 162 -16.71 5.81 10.42
C SER A 162 -17.80 4.77 10.71
N GLY A 163 -17.44 3.49 10.82
CA GLY A 163 -18.33 2.34 10.98
C GLY A 163 -18.41 1.46 9.74
N ILE A 164 -19.27 0.45 9.76
CA ILE A 164 -19.55 -0.43 8.61
C ILE A 164 -21.06 -0.60 8.45
N ASP A 165 -21.53 -0.54 7.20
CA ASP A 165 -22.86 -1.02 6.81
C ASP A 165 -22.89 -2.55 6.64
N GLY A 166 -23.19 -3.23 7.74
CA GLY A 166 -23.37 -4.68 7.79
C GLY A 166 -24.61 -5.22 7.09
N THR A 167 -25.42 -4.36 6.44
CA THR A 167 -26.54 -4.80 5.60
C THR A 167 -26.11 -5.09 4.16
N HIS A 168 -24.94 -4.58 3.74
CA HIS A 168 -24.33 -4.84 2.44
C HIS A 168 -23.87 -6.32 2.34
N LYS A 169 -24.16 -7.01 1.23
CA LYS A 169 -23.96 -8.48 1.15
C LYS A 169 -22.51 -8.95 1.09
N ASP A 170 -21.60 -8.10 0.62
CA ASP A 170 -20.15 -8.35 0.71
C ASP A 170 -19.60 -8.20 2.14
N LEU A 171 -20.36 -7.62 3.07
CA LEU A 171 -19.96 -7.30 4.45
C LEU A 171 -21.07 -7.71 5.44
N GLU A 172 -21.79 -8.80 5.13
CA GLU A 172 -23.04 -9.11 5.82
C GLU A 172 -22.79 -9.47 7.30
N TYR A 173 -23.44 -8.71 8.20
CA TYR A 173 -23.31 -8.93 9.64
C TYR A 173 -23.78 -10.35 10.03
N GLY A 174 -22.95 -11.05 10.79
CA GLY A 174 -23.12 -12.47 11.10
C GLY A 174 -22.59 -13.42 10.01
N LYS A 175 -21.86 -12.92 9.01
CA LYS A 175 -20.99 -13.69 8.12
C LYS A 175 -19.54 -13.25 8.27
N ASN A 176 -18.96 -12.57 7.28
CA ASN A 176 -17.58 -12.05 7.34
C ASN A 176 -17.46 -10.80 8.21
N LEU A 177 -18.53 -10.02 8.40
CA LEU A 177 -18.61 -9.02 9.46
C LEU A 177 -19.09 -9.72 10.74
N VAL A 178 -18.14 -10.25 11.53
CA VAL A 178 -18.45 -11.03 12.74
C VAL A 178 -18.92 -10.18 13.92
N GLN A 179 -18.58 -8.89 13.90
CA GLN A 179 -18.98 -7.93 14.93
C GLN A 179 -18.99 -6.50 14.36
N ASN A 180 -19.90 -5.65 14.84
CA ASN A 180 -20.02 -4.26 14.39
C ASN A 180 -20.48 -3.38 15.56
N VAL A 181 -19.63 -2.43 15.95
CA VAL A 181 -19.66 -1.79 17.27
C VAL A 181 -19.69 -0.28 17.14
N TYR A 182 -20.46 0.38 18.02
CA TYR A 182 -20.39 1.83 18.22
C TYR A 182 -19.87 2.16 19.63
N GLY A 183 -18.91 3.10 19.72
CA GLY A 183 -18.33 3.58 20.98
C GLY A 183 -19.07 4.78 21.56
N GLY A 184 -19.53 4.70 22.80
CA GLY A 184 -20.16 5.83 23.49
C GLY A 184 -19.14 6.76 24.16
N THR A 185 -18.75 7.84 23.49
CA THR A 185 -17.63 8.72 23.91
C THR A 185 -17.99 10.15 24.28
N ASN A 186 -19.21 10.61 23.98
CA ASN A 186 -19.64 12.00 24.22
C ASN A 186 -19.59 12.38 25.71
N LEU A 187 -18.52 13.08 26.12
CA LEU A 187 -18.25 13.46 27.51
C LEU A 187 -19.33 14.40 28.10
N ASN A 188 -19.97 15.19 27.24
CA ASN A 188 -21.03 16.13 27.60
C ASN A 188 -22.38 15.43 27.89
N ALA A 189 -22.52 14.16 27.54
CA ALA A 189 -23.70 13.34 27.87
C ALA A 189 -23.61 12.68 29.26
N LEU A 190 -22.52 12.87 30.00
CA LEU A 190 -22.22 12.18 31.26
C LEU A 190 -22.44 13.08 32.49
N SER A 191 -22.59 12.45 33.66
CA SER A 191 -22.76 13.10 34.97
C SER A 191 -21.91 12.47 36.08
N SER A 192 -21.01 11.56 35.70
CA SER A 192 -20.12 10.78 36.57
C SER A 192 -19.00 10.18 35.70
N ILE A 193 -17.82 9.92 36.25
CA ILE A 193 -16.77 9.17 35.57
C ILE A 193 -17.17 7.69 35.51
N LEU A 194 -17.26 7.12 34.30
CA LEU A 194 -17.72 5.75 34.06
C LEU A 194 -16.80 5.01 33.06
N PRO A 195 -16.70 3.68 33.09
CA PRO A 195 -16.06 2.93 32.02
C PRO A 195 -16.74 3.17 30.66
N VAL A 196 -15.95 3.25 29.58
CA VAL A 196 -16.47 3.36 28.21
C VAL A 196 -17.45 2.22 27.92
N THR A 197 -18.60 2.57 27.34
CA THR A 197 -19.67 1.64 27.00
C THR A 197 -19.72 1.44 25.49
N TYR A 198 -19.76 0.18 25.07
CA TYR A 198 -19.84 -0.23 23.67
C TYR A 198 -21.25 -0.74 23.35
N THR A 199 -21.76 -0.37 22.18
CA THR A 199 -22.94 -1.01 21.60
C THR A 199 -22.46 -2.04 20.59
N GLU A 200 -22.42 -3.31 20.98
CA GLU A 200 -22.16 -4.45 20.08
C GLU A 200 -23.43 -4.80 19.26
N ASP A 201 -23.26 -5.68 18.28
CA ASP A 201 -24.29 -6.35 17.49
C ASP A 201 -25.17 -5.40 16.63
N VAL A 202 -24.60 -4.28 16.18
CA VAL A 202 -25.32 -3.24 15.43
C VAL A 202 -25.34 -3.54 13.92
N PRO A 203 -26.51 -3.70 13.26
CA PRO A 203 -26.57 -4.09 11.84
C PRO A 203 -25.89 -3.12 10.86
N THR A 204 -25.80 -1.83 11.20
CA THR A 204 -24.99 -0.84 10.51
C THR A 204 -24.58 0.24 11.50
N THR A 205 -23.32 0.65 11.47
CA THR A 205 -22.75 1.76 12.28
C THR A 205 -22.37 2.96 11.41
N ASP A 206 -22.28 2.76 10.09
CA ASP A 206 -22.02 3.81 9.10
C ASP A 206 -23.35 4.29 8.49
N HIS A 207 -23.91 5.36 9.06
CA HIS A 207 -25.20 5.90 8.63
C HIS A 207 -25.08 7.03 7.59
N THR A 208 -23.90 7.65 7.46
CA THR A 208 -23.72 8.93 6.74
C THR A 208 -22.37 9.09 6.04
N GLY A 209 -21.34 8.31 6.39
CA GLY A 209 -19.97 8.51 5.89
C GLY A 209 -19.69 7.72 4.61
N GLY A 210 -19.99 6.43 4.62
CA GLY A 210 -19.63 5.47 3.57
C GLY A 210 -18.14 5.12 3.53
N HIS A 211 -17.33 5.71 4.39
CA HIS A 211 -15.88 5.61 4.36
C HIS A 211 -15.40 4.29 4.95
N GLY A 212 -15.74 4.00 6.21
CA GLY A 212 -15.41 2.72 6.85
C GLY A 212 -16.06 1.53 6.14
N THR A 213 -17.27 1.71 5.58
CA THR A 213 -17.90 0.70 4.70
C THR A 213 -17.06 0.41 3.45
N HIS A 214 -16.42 1.41 2.83
CA HIS A 214 -15.55 1.22 1.67
C HIS A 214 -14.21 0.59 2.06
N VAL A 215 -13.60 1.08 3.14
CA VAL A 215 -12.37 0.55 3.76
C VAL A 215 -12.51 -0.95 4.07
N ALA A 216 -13.62 -1.35 4.70
CA ALA A 216 -13.90 -2.74 5.04
C ALA A 216 -13.99 -3.67 3.82
N GLY A 217 -14.59 -3.22 2.71
CA GLY A 217 -14.64 -4.00 1.47
C GLY A 217 -13.28 -4.15 0.77
N ILE A 218 -12.31 -3.26 1.05
CA ILE A 218 -10.94 -3.42 0.59
C ILE A 218 -10.24 -4.50 1.42
N VAL A 219 -10.43 -4.50 2.75
CA VAL A 219 -9.90 -5.55 3.63
C VAL A 219 -10.45 -6.92 3.24
N GLY A 220 -11.77 -7.10 3.28
CA GLY A 220 -12.38 -8.44 3.23
C GLY A 220 -13.82 -8.49 2.73
N GLY A 221 -14.19 -7.62 1.79
CA GLY A 221 -15.49 -7.72 1.10
C GLY A 221 -15.56 -8.97 0.22
N THR A 222 -16.60 -9.80 0.34
CA THR A 222 -16.66 -11.12 -0.32
C THR A 222 -16.94 -11.09 -1.83
N GLY A 223 -16.99 -9.92 -2.46
CA GLY A 223 -17.30 -9.77 -3.90
C GLY A 223 -18.70 -10.22 -4.31
N ALA A 224 -19.59 -10.56 -3.37
CA ALA A 224 -20.87 -11.21 -3.63
C ALA A 224 -21.79 -10.43 -4.58
N MET A 225 -21.83 -9.10 -4.46
CA MET A 225 -22.63 -8.22 -5.33
C MET A 225 -21.97 -7.91 -6.69
N SER A 226 -20.79 -8.47 -6.97
CA SER A 226 -20.03 -8.33 -8.23
C SER A 226 -19.53 -9.67 -8.80
N ALA A 227 -20.05 -10.79 -8.30
CA ALA A 227 -19.61 -12.14 -8.66
C ALA A 227 -18.07 -12.36 -8.53
N GLY A 228 -17.48 -11.77 -7.48
CA GLY A 228 -16.04 -11.83 -7.19
C GLY A 228 -15.22 -10.68 -7.78
N LYS A 229 -15.71 -9.93 -8.78
CA LYS A 229 -14.92 -8.90 -9.49
C LYS A 229 -14.32 -7.84 -8.56
N TYR A 230 -15.03 -7.47 -7.50
CA TYR A 230 -14.59 -6.47 -6.53
C TYR A 230 -14.31 -7.05 -5.13
N GLU A 231 -13.95 -8.33 -5.05
CA GLU A 231 -13.50 -9.02 -3.82
C GLU A 231 -12.35 -8.26 -3.12
N GLY A 232 -12.34 -8.29 -1.79
CA GLY A 232 -11.32 -7.71 -0.91
C GLY A 232 -10.00 -8.48 -0.96
N VAL A 233 -9.00 -7.97 -0.26
CA VAL A 233 -7.66 -8.59 -0.20
C VAL A 233 -7.65 -9.86 0.65
N ALA A 234 -8.51 -9.97 1.65
CA ALA A 234 -8.64 -11.10 2.56
C ALA A 234 -10.13 -11.39 2.81
N PRO A 235 -10.85 -12.00 1.84
CA PRO A 235 -12.30 -12.20 1.90
C PRO A 235 -12.76 -13.23 2.95
N GLY A 236 -11.84 -14.00 3.52
CA GLY A 236 -12.06 -14.91 4.65
C GLY A 236 -11.70 -14.31 6.02
N ALA A 237 -11.28 -13.04 6.08
CA ALA A 237 -10.99 -12.35 7.33
C ALA A 237 -12.26 -12.11 8.16
N ASP A 238 -12.15 -12.30 9.47
CA ASP A 238 -13.20 -11.96 10.43
C ASP A 238 -13.16 -10.43 10.64
N LEU A 239 -14.04 -9.69 9.96
CA LEU A 239 -14.10 -8.24 10.06
C LEU A 239 -14.82 -7.81 11.35
N ILE A 240 -14.23 -6.85 12.05
CA ILE A 240 -14.83 -6.15 13.18
C ILE A 240 -15.00 -4.68 12.80
N GLY A 241 -16.25 -4.22 12.66
CA GLY A 241 -16.55 -2.81 12.47
C GLY A 241 -16.44 -2.05 13.78
N TYR A 242 -15.69 -0.95 13.80
CA TYR A 242 -15.68 0.00 14.91
C TYR A 242 -16.03 1.40 14.40
N GLY A 243 -17.26 1.82 14.68
CA GLY A 243 -17.77 3.15 14.35
C GLY A 243 -17.37 4.17 15.40
N SER A 244 -16.39 5.00 15.06
CA SER A 244 -15.99 6.19 15.83
C SER A 244 -16.95 7.36 15.63
N GLY A 245 -17.74 7.37 14.54
CA GLY A 245 -18.81 8.33 14.30
C GLY A 245 -18.51 9.40 13.24
N ALA A 246 -19.35 10.43 13.22
CA ALA A 246 -19.40 11.45 12.16
C ALA A 246 -18.52 12.69 12.40
N GLY A 247 -18.23 13.01 13.66
CA GLY A 247 -17.07 13.81 14.04
C GLY A 247 -16.08 12.86 14.71
N LEU A 248 -14.81 12.95 14.36
CA LEU A 248 -13.77 12.01 14.79
C LEU A 248 -12.78 12.72 15.68
N PHE A 249 -12.59 12.25 16.91
CA PHE A 249 -11.62 12.79 17.86
C PHE A 249 -10.62 11.72 18.31
N ILE A 250 -9.51 12.15 18.89
CA ILE A 250 -8.48 11.22 19.40
C ILE A 250 -9.09 10.21 20.39
N LEU A 251 -9.98 10.64 21.30
CA LEU A 251 -10.65 9.75 22.25
C LEU A 251 -11.47 8.64 21.58
N ASP A 252 -12.17 8.93 20.47
CA ASP A 252 -12.96 7.94 19.75
C ASP A 252 -12.06 6.84 19.20
N THR A 253 -10.97 7.23 18.52
CA THR A 253 -10.01 6.26 17.97
C THR A 253 -9.32 5.43 19.05
N LEU A 254 -9.04 6.01 20.23
CA LEU A 254 -8.49 5.31 21.40
C LEU A 254 -9.46 4.25 21.93
N THR A 255 -10.76 4.53 21.96
CA THR A 255 -11.76 3.55 22.40
C THR A 255 -11.88 2.36 21.42
N GLY A 256 -11.53 2.54 20.15
CA GLY A 256 -11.38 1.45 19.17
C GLY A 256 -10.17 0.55 19.44
N PHE A 257 -9.00 1.13 19.75
CA PHE A 257 -7.84 0.35 20.21
C PHE A 257 -8.11 -0.37 21.54
N ASP A 258 -8.81 0.27 22.48
CA ASP A 258 -9.20 -0.32 23.75
C ASP A 258 -10.15 -1.52 23.56
N TYR A 259 -11.11 -1.40 22.64
CA TYR A 259 -12.00 -2.50 22.26
C TYR A 259 -11.22 -3.67 21.63
N ALA A 260 -10.28 -3.37 20.73
CA ALA A 260 -9.43 -4.36 20.06
C ALA A 260 -8.57 -5.16 21.05
N ILE A 261 -7.96 -4.48 22.03
CA ILE A 261 -7.17 -5.11 23.09
C ILE A 261 -8.06 -5.95 24.01
N THR A 262 -9.23 -5.43 24.40
CA THR A 262 -10.15 -6.08 25.34
C THR A 262 -10.80 -7.33 24.73
N ASN A 263 -11.17 -7.29 23.45
CA ASN A 263 -11.85 -8.40 22.76
C ASN A 263 -10.90 -9.25 21.90
N GLN A 264 -9.58 -9.08 22.02
CA GLN A 264 -8.59 -9.73 21.15
C GLN A 264 -8.79 -11.25 21.02
N PHE A 265 -8.99 -11.95 22.14
CA PHE A 265 -9.20 -13.41 22.14
C PHE A 265 -10.64 -13.84 21.77
N LYS A 266 -11.61 -12.91 21.76
CA LYS A 266 -13.02 -13.17 21.41
C LYS A 266 -13.21 -13.28 19.89
N TYR A 267 -12.46 -12.48 19.12
CA TYR A 267 -12.54 -12.40 17.65
C TYR A 267 -11.20 -12.62 16.94
N ASN A 268 -10.23 -13.26 17.61
CA ASN A 268 -8.85 -13.46 17.12
C ASN A 268 -8.23 -12.18 16.49
N ILE A 269 -8.35 -11.03 17.16
CA ILE A 269 -7.95 -9.74 16.58
C ILE A 269 -6.42 -9.70 16.44
N ARG A 270 -5.96 -9.56 15.19
CA ARG A 270 -4.54 -9.49 14.82
C ARG A 270 -4.17 -8.24 14.04
N VAL A 271 -5.14 -7.52 13.47
CA VAL A 271 -4.89 -6.32 12.67
C VAL A 271 -5.85 -5.19 13.03
N VAL A 272 -5.34 -3.96 13.17
CA VAL A 272 -6.14 -2.72 13.25
C VAL A 272 -5.80 -1.86 12.03
N THR A 273 -6.80 -1.54 11.20
CA THR A 273 -6.64 -0.54 10.12
C THR A 273 -7.26 0.78 10.52
N ASN A 274 -6.54 1.87 10.25
CA ASN A 274 -6.86 3.24 10.67
C ASN A 274 -6.66 4.17 9.47
N SER A 275 -7.74 4.71 8.93
CA SER A 275 -7.73 5.46 7.67
C SER A 275 -7.97 6.97 7.88
N TRP A 276 -7.33 7.52 8.92
CA TRP A 276 -7.53 8.88 9.43
C TRP A 276 -6.22 9.53 9.94
N GLY A 277 -6.24 10.85 10.12
CA GLY A 277 -5.12 11.65 10.63
C GLY A 277 -5.53 13.07 11.05
N SER A 278 -4.56 13.97 11.20
CA SER A 278 -4.81 15.40 11.36
C SER A 278 -3.81 16.23 10.56
N THR A 279 -4.29 17.19 9.77
CA THR A 279 -3.44 18.19 9.10
C THR A 279 -2.79 19.15 10.10
N GLY A 280 -3.33 19.27 11.32
CA GLY A 280 -2.72 20.02 12.42
C GLY A 280 -1.47 19.38 13.04
N ASP A 281 -1.13 18.13 12.65
CA ASP A 281 0.11 17.43 13.02
C ASP A 281 1.16 17.38 11.89
N ILE A 282 0.90 18.02 10.74
CA ILE A 282 1.92 18.18 9.69
C ILE A 282 3.13 18.93 10.28
N GLY A 283 4.34 18.44 9.99
CA GLY A 283 5.55 18.97 10.61
C GLY A 283 5.87 18.47 12.03
N THR A 284 5.10 17.52 12.60
CA THR A 284 5.36 16.99 13.97
C THR A 284 6.23 15.72 13.97
N ASP A 285 7.27 15.72 14.78
CA ASP A 285 8.11 14.54 15.04
C ASP A 285 7.39 13.49 15.91
N PHE A 286 7.92 12.27 15.96
CA PHE A 286 7.34 11.19 16.76
C PHE A 286 7.36 11.48 18.27
N ASP A 287 6.20 11.36 18.91
CA ASP A 287 6.01 11.61 20.35
C ASP A 287 5.64 10.30 21.10
N PRO A 288 6.54 9.70 21.90
CA PRO A 288 6.26 8.45 22.62
C PRO A 288 5.21 8.59 23.74
N GLU A 289 4.91 9.81 24.20
CA GLU A 289 3.98 10.08 25.30
C GLU A 289 2.55 10.41 24.84
N HIS A 290 2.38 10.61 23.52
CA HIS A 290 1.09 10.78 22.86
C HIS A 290 0.20 9.55 23.07
N PRO A 291 -1.07 9.69 23.49
CA PRO A 291 -1.88 8.56 23.93
C PRO A 291 -2.13 7.53 22.81
N THR A 292 -2.24 7.96 21.55
CA THR A 292 -2.33 7.03 20.41
C THR A 292 -1.09 6.15 20.28
N ASN A 293 0.11 6.65 20.59
CA ASN A 293 1.34 5.84 20.53
C ASN A 293 1.42 4.83 21.67
N LEU A 294 0.93 5.18 22.85
CA LEU A 294 0.80 4.24 23.97
C LEU A 294 -0.24 3.15 23.67
N ALA A 295 -1.33 3.50 22.99
CA ALA A 295 -2.36 2.54 22.55
C ALA A 295 -1.84 1.58 21.45
N THR A 296 -1.16 2.10 20.43
CA THR A 296 -0.61 1.27 19.33
C THR A 296 0.58 0.43 19.80
N LYS A 297 1.40 0.93 20.73
CA LYS A 297 2.44 0.16 21.42
C LYS A 297 1.85 -1.04 22.16
N LYS A 298 0.76 -0.83 22.92
CA LYS A 298 0.08 -1.93 23.61
C LYS A 298 -0.58 -2.94 22.66
N CYS A 299 -1.01 -2.52 21.46
CA CYS A 299 -1.45 -3.44 20.41
C CYS A 299 -0.28 -4.30 19.90
N TYR A 300 0.84 -3.67 19.58
CA TYR A 300 2.09 -4.32 19.15
C TYR A 300 2.61 -5.35 20.18
N ASP A 301 2.68 -4.97 21.46
CA ASP A 301 3.12 -5.85 22.56
C ASP A 301 2.23 -7.09 22.74
N ARG A 302 1.02 -7.08 22.16
CA ARG A 302 0.06 -8.18 22.17
C ARG A 302 -0.02 -8.95 20.84
N GLY A 303 0.89 -8.68 19.90
CA GLY A 303 0.91 -9.34 18.59
C GLY A 303 -0.17 -8.88 17.63
N ILE A 304 -0.72 -7.68 17.85
CA ILE A 304 -1.67 -7.00 16.95
C ILE A 304 -0.89 -6.01 16.08
N VAL A 305 -0.97 -6.17 14.76
CA VAL A 305 -0.36 -5.27 13.78
C VAL A 305 -1.27 -4.05 13.60
N VAL A 306 -0.70 -2.85 13.70
CA VAL A 306 -1.44 -1.60 13.47
C VAL A 306 -1.02 -0.97 12.15
N VAL A 307 -1.99 -0.65 11.31
CA VAL A 307 -1.83 -0.06 9.98
C VAL A 307 -2.46 1.33 9.95
N PHE A 308 -1.77 2.31 9.36
CA PHE A 308 -2.23 3.69 9.17
C PHE A 308 -2.14 4.15 7.71
N SER A 309 -3.10 4.96 7.28
CA SER A 309 -2.96 5.86 6.13
C SER A 309 -1.82 6.87 6.38
N ALA A 310 -0.96 7.18 5.40
CA ALA A 310 0.08 8.21 5.61
C ALA A 310 -0.47 9.65 5.69
N GLY A 311 -1.59 9.92 5.01
CA GLY A 311 -2.17 11.26 4.86
C GLY A 311 -2.35 11.68 3.40
N ASN A 312 -3.19 12.68 3.16
CA ASN A 312 -3.47 13.20 1.79
C ASN A 312 -2.93 14.62 1.53
N SER A 313 -1.88 15.04 2.25
CA SER A 313 -1.26 16.37 2.14
C SER A 313 -0.01 16.43 1.26
N GLY A 314 0.24 15.44 0.39
CA GLY A 314 1.44 15.39 -0.47
C GLY A 314 1.64 16.60 -1.38
N ARG A 315 0.55 17.32 -1.72
CA ARG A 315 0.56 18.55 -2.53
C ARG A 315 1.13 19.75 -1.77
N ASP A 316 1.20 19.67 -0.43
CA ASP A 316 1.78 20.70 0.43
C ASP A 316 3.32 20.55 0.55
N GLY A 317 3.88 19.41 0.11
CA GLY A 317 5.31 19.14 0.02
C GLY A 317 5.80 17.98 0.91
N GLU A 318 7.01 18.14 1.43
CA GLU A 318 7.69 17.21 2.36
C GLU A 318 7.23 17.42 3.81
N HIS A 319 7.50 16.45 4.68
CA HIS A 319 7.07 16.44 6.09
C HIS A 319 5.53 16.44 6.29
N THR A 320 4.79 15.87 5.34
CA THR A 320 3.33 15.99 5.22
C THR A 320 2.52 14.84 5.83
N ILE A 321 3.15 13.88 6.52
CA ILE A 321 2.46 12.77 7.22
C ILE A 321 1.50 13.34 8.29
N THR A 322 0.20 12.98 8.21
CA THR A 322 -0.88 13.60 9.00
C THR A 322 -1.04 13.01 10.40
N GLY A 323 0.04 12.99 11.20
CA GLY A 323 0.02 12.52 12.59
C GLY A 323 1.35 11.96 13.09
N ASN A 324 1.85 12.45 14.23
CA ASN A 324 3.07 11.95 14.87
C ASN A 324 3.06 10.42 15.08
N PHE A 325 1.89 9.85 15.35
CA PHE A 325 1.67 8.42 15.61
C PHE A 325 1.82 7.54 14.36
N LYS A 326 1.75 8.14 13.16
CA LYS A 326 2.04 7.48 11.89
C LYS A 326 3.56 7.31 11.66
N LYS A 327 4.41 7.90 12.50
CA LYS A 327 5.88 7.72 12.49
C LYS A 327 6.37 6.66 13.49
N ALA A 328 5.45 6.03 14.23
CA ALA A 328 5.79 5.09 15.30
C ALA A 328 6.53 3.83 14.77
N PRO A 329 7.65 3.40 15.40
CA PRO A 329 8.46 2.27 14.90
C PRO A 329 7.67 0.97 14.70
N TRP A 330 6.68 0.73 15.55
CA TRP A 330 5.86 -0.49 15.64
C TRP A 330 4.57 -0.50 14.78
N VAL A 331 4.28 0.57 14.02
CA VAL A 331 3.12 0.61 13.11
C VAL A 331 3.55 0.51 11.64
N ILE A 332 2.63 0.15 10.75
CA ILE A 332 2.85 0.15 9.30
C ILE A 332 2.08 1.32 8.68
N THR A 333 2.81 2.32 8.20
CA THR A 333 2.22 3.52 7.59
C THR A 333 2.26 3.44 6.08
N VAL A 334 1.16 3.78 5.42
CA VAL A 334 0.92 3.38 4.03
C VAL A 334 0.69 4.59 3.12
N ALA A 335 1.62 4.78 2.18
CA ALA A 335 1.54 5.78 1.12
C ALA A 335 0.60 5.33 -0.01
N ASN A 336 0.08 6.32 -0.75
CA ASN A 336 -0.93 6.16 -1.79
C ASN A 336 -0.26 6.09 -3.19
N GLY A 337 -0.21 4.90 -3.79
CA GLY A 337 0.23 4.69 -5.17
C GLY A 337 -0.90 4.36 -6.16
N ASP A 338 -0.64 4.54 -7.47
CA ASP A 338 -1.55 4.32 -8.60
C ASP A 338 -1.29 3.03 -9.38
N LYS A 339 -2.09 2.77 -10.43
CA LYS A 339 -1.99 1.57 -11.30
C LYS A 339 -0.80 1.52 -12.25
N TYR A 340 -0.06 2.61 -12.34
CA TYR A 340 1.15 2.72 -13.12
C TYR A 340 2.40 2.58 -12.22
N GLY A 341 2.19 2.19 -10.95
CA GLY A 341 3.25 2.00 -9.96
C GLY A 341 3.84 3.30 -9.42
N LYS A 342 3.13 4.43 -9.60
CA LYS A 342 3.59 5.77 -9.22
C LYS A 342 3.01 6.18 -7.88
N LEU A 343 3.74 7.02 -7.14
CA LEU A 343 3.21 7.69 -5.95
C LEU A 343 2.24 8.79 -6.39
N SER A 344 1.07 8.86 -5.78
CA SER A 344 0.07 9.89 -6.06
C SER A 344 0.51 11.25 -5.50
N ASP A 345 0.24 12.33 -6.24
CA ASP A 345 0.55 13.71 -5.81
C ASP A 345 -0.08 14.08 -4.47
N SER A 346 -1.26 13.52 -4.15
CA SER A 346 -1.90 13.73 -2.84
C SER A 346 -1.29 12.91 -1.72
N SER A 347 -0.52 11.84 -1.98
CA SER A 347 0.09 11.04 -0.92
C SER A 347 1.03 11.87 -0.06
N SER A 348 0.72 12.01 1.23
CA SER A 348 1.64 12.55 2.21
C SER A 348 2.98 11.81 2.17
N ARG A 349 4.06 12.57 2.29
CA ARG A 349 5.45 12.13 2.24
C ARG A 349 6.12 12.42 3.59
N GLY A 350 7.18 11.65 3.87
CA GLY A 350 8.11 11.94 4.96
C GLY A 350 8.97 13.17 4.70
N LEU A 351 10.10 13.26 5.39
CA LEU A 351 11.11 14.31 5.20
C LEU A 351 12.51 13.68 5.14
N GLU A 352 13.32 14.08 4.16
CA GLU A 352 14.65 13.53 3.97
C GLU A 352 15.51 13.68 5.24
N ASN A 353 16.11 12.56 5.69
CA ASN A 353 16.93 12.48 6.90
C ASN A 353 16.24 12.85 8.23
N ASN A 354 14.91 13.04 8.28
CA ASN A 354 14.20 13.23 9.55
C ASN A 354 13.87 11.89 10.23
N GLY A 355 14.07 11.84 11.55
CA GLY A 355 14.02 10.62 12.33
C GLY A 355 14.83 10.72 13.62
N GLY A 356 14.78 9.69 14.45
CA GLY A 356 15.50 9.67 15.72
C GLY A 356 15.38 8.35 16.47
N THR A 357 16.00 8.31 17.65
CA THR A 357 15.99 7.14 18.52
C THR A 357 15.34 7.48 19.85
N VAL A 358 14.42 6.62 20.31
CA VAL A 358 13.72 6.72 21.58
C VAL A 358 13.95 5.46 22.41
N THR A 359 13.84 5.56 23.73
CA THR A 359 13.75 4.39 24.63
C THR A 359 12.33 4.28 25.16
N VAL A 360 11.66 3.16 24.88
CA VAL A 360 10.29 2.87 25.32
C VAL A 360 10.30 1.52 26.03
N ASP A 361 9.81 1.50 27.27
CA ASP A 361 9.84 0.33 28.18
C ASP A 361 11.24 -0.29 28.39
N GLY A 362 12.30 0.50 28.20
CA GLY A 362 13.69 0.04 28.27
C GLY A 362 14.23 -0.64 27.00
N LYS A 363 13.42 -0.75 25.93
CA LYS A 363 13.88 -1.13 24.58
C LYS A 363 14.15 0.15 23.78
N GLU A 364 15.30 0.18 23.08
CA GLU A 364 15.62 1.22 22.12
C GLU A 364 14.86 0.97 20.80
N PHE A 365 14.27 2.01 20.23
CA PHE A 365 13.62 1.98 18.92
C PHE A 365 14.04 3.21 18.10
N THR A 366 14.32 3.00 16.81
CA THR A 366 14.49 4.08 15.83
C THR A 366 13.19 4.34 15.11
N TRP A 367 12.77 5.61 15.06
CA TRP A 367 11.68 6.11 14.22
C TRP A 367 12.25 6.90 13.06
N VAL A 368 11.53 6.92 11.94
CA VAL A 368 11.87 7.69 10.74
C VAL A 368 10.64 8.41 10.23
N ASP A 369 10.84 9.59 9.65
CA ASP A 369 9.78 10.32 8.98
C ASP A 369 9.61 9.78 7.55
N ALA A 370 8.90 8.67 7.44
CA ALA A 370 8.63 8.00 6.17
C ALA A 370 7.38 7.11 6.27
N PRO A 371 6.62 6.90 5.18
CA PRO A 371 5.75 5.75 5.08
C PRO A 371 6.59 4.45 5.14
N SER A 372 6.02 3.37 5.64
CA SER A 372 6.69 2.06 5.66
C SER A 372 6.64 1.36 4.30
N ILE A 373 5.56 1.57 3.55
CA ILE A 373 5.24 0.90 2.28
C ILE A 373 4.26 1.78 1.47
N THR A 374 4.23 1.63 0.16
CA THR A 374 3.20 2.18 -0.72
C THR A 374 2.20 1.11 -1.13
N ALA A 375 0.91 1.45 -1.20
CA ALA A 375 -0.14 0.56 -1.68
C ALA A 375 -1.19 1.33 -2.50
N PRO A 376 -2.08 0.64 -3.23
CA PRO A 376 -3.17 1.23 -3.98
C PRO A 376 -4.11 2.07 -3.11
N GLY A 377 -3.89 3.37 -3.13
CA GLY A 377 -4.91 4.38 -2.82
C GLY A 377 -5.34 5.13 -4.09
N THR A 378 -4.51 5.08 -5.13
CA THR A 378 -4.59 5.71 -6.44
C THR A 378 -5.77 5.23 -7.22
N ASP A 379 -6.94 5.76 -6.88
CA ASP A 379 -8.22 5.35 -7.42
C ASP A 379 -8.54 3.89 -6.99
N ILE A 380 -9.50 3.63 -6.08
CA ILE A 380 -9.93 2.27 -5.62
C ILE A 380 -11.46 2.00 -5.54
N ILE A 381 -11.95 0.92 -6.18
CA ILE A 381 -13.36 0.45 -6.10
C ILE A 381 -13.55 -0.42 -4.86
N SER A 382 -14.60 -0.19 -4.09
CA SER A 382 -15.02 -1.05 -2.97
C SER A 382 -16.50 -0.81 -2.62
N THR A 383 -16.99 -1.47 -1.58
CA THR A 383 -18.39 -1.47 -1.12
C THR A 383 -18.95 -0.08 -0.78
N ARG A 384 -20.25 0.11 -1.00
CA ARG A 384 -21.00 1.35 -0.77
C ARG A 384 -22.02 1.16 0.37
N VAL A 385 -22.10 2.16 1.26
CA VAL A 385 -23.18 2.29 2.26
C VAL A 385 -24.56 2.48 1.61
N ILE A 386 -25.58 1.82 2.15
CA ILE A 386 -26.99 2.02 1.78
C ILE A 386 -27.50 3.30 2.45
N SER A 387 -27.30 4.44 1.78
CA SER A 387 -27.73 5.76 2.27
C SER A 387 -28.77 6.43 1.35
N PRO A 388 -29.86 7.02 1.90
CA PRO A 388 -30.86 7.74 1.10
C PRO A 388 -30.34 9.11 0.65
N ILE A 389 -29.86 9.15 -0.61
CA ILE A 389 -29.36 10.31 -1.39
C ILE A 389 -27.84 10.53 -1.23
N GLY A 390 -27.10 10.04 -2.23
CA GLY A 390 -25.64 10.00 -2.28
C GLY A 390 -24.88 11.31 -2.53
N ALA A 391 -23.55 11.17 -2.66
CA ALA A 391 -22.60 12.19 -3.16
C ALA A 391 -21.21 11.60 -3.47
N LEU A 392 -20.86 10.47 -2.85
CA LEU A 392 -19.59 9.77 -3.05
C LEU A 392 -19.64 8.84 -4.29
N GLY A 393 -18.69 9.04 -5.20
CA GLY A 393 -18.45 8.24 -6.41
C GLY A 393 -19.15 8.71 -7.68
N THR A 394 -20.39 9.22 -7.63
CA THR A 394 -21.38 9.10 -8.73
C THR A 394 -20.96 9.43 -10.17
N THR A 395 -20.07 10.41 -10.39
CA THR A 395 -19.56 10.72 -11.75
C THR A 395 -18.45 9.77 -12.22
N LYS A 396 -17.58 9.29 -11.32
CA LYS A 396 -16.59 8.25 -11.64
C LYS A 396 -17.18 6.84 -11.60
N ASP A 397 -18.22 6.61 -10.80
CA ASP A 397 -18.97 5.34 -10.80
C ASP A 397 -19.48 5.00 -12.21
N ILE A 398 -20.03 6.00 -12.91
CA ILE A 398 -20.58 5.87 -14.27
C ILE A 398 -19.51 5.57 -15.32
N SER A 399 -18.26 6.02 -15.13
CA SER A 399 -17.16 5.76 -16.07
C SER A 399 -16.35 4.50 -15.76
N ASN A 400 -16.38 4.01 -14.51
CA ASN A 400 -15.45 2.98 -14.03
C ASN A 400 -16.14 1.68 -13.54
N GLN A 401 -17.49 1.60 -13.56
CA GLN A 401 -18.23 0.42 -13.11
C GLN A 401 -19.32 -0.04 -14.10
N ASP A 402 -19.76 -1.28 -13.95
CA ASP A 402 -20.96 -1.80 -14.61
C ASP A 402 -22.23 -1.17 -13.99
N PRO A 403 -23.25 -0.77 -14.78
CA PRO A 403 -24.52 -0.29 -14.26
C PRO A 403 -25.23 -1.22 -13.26
N GLY A 404 -24.98 -2.53 -13.32
CA GLY A 404 -25.46 -3.51 -12.35
C GLY A 404 -24.75 -3.45 -10.99
N THR A 405 -23.49 -3.00 -10.94
CA THR A 405 -22.70 -2.93 -9.69
C THR A 405 -22.76 -1.56 -9.01
N MET A 406 -23.04 -0.48 -9.75
CA MET A 406 -23.12 0.90 -9.21
C MET A 406 -23.93 1.08 -7.90
N PRO A 407 -25.07 0.38 -7.67
CA PRO A 407 -25.81 0.51 -6.40
C PRO A 407 -25.06 -0.02 -5.17
N PHE A 408 -24.06 -0.88 -5.37
CA PHE A 408 -23.42 -1.69 -4.32
C PHE A 408 -21.95 -1.31 -4.10
N TYR A 409 -21.29 -0.73 -5.10
CA TYR A 409 -19.88 -0.32 -5.02
C TYR A 409 -19.71 1.16 -5.32
N THR A 410 -18.71 1.77 -4.70
CA THR A 410 -18.25 3.15 -4.92
C THR A 410 -16.72 3.20 -4.95
N THR A 411 -16.21 4.41 -5.17
CA THR A 411 -15.12 4.65 -6.10
C THR A 411 -14.27 5.75 -5.46
N LEU A 412 -13.47 5.37 -4.45
CA LEU A 412 -12.76 6.25 -3.49
C LEU A 412 -11.23 6.15 -3.68
N SER A 413 -10.46 7.15 -3.28
CA SER A 413 -8.98 7.16 -3.36
C SER A 413 -8.38 7.70 -2.07
N GLY A 414 -7.06 7.80 -2.02
CA GLY A 414 -6.32 8.39 -0.91
C GLY A 414 -5.63 7.32 -0.08
N THR A 415 -4.81 7.76 0.86
CA THR A 415 -4.11 6.83 1.77
C THR A 415 -5.08 6.03 2.64
N SER A 416 -6.32 6.50 2.85
CA SER A 416 -7.40 5.71 3.43
C SER A 416 -7.73 4.41 2.71
N MET A 417 -7.51 4.34 1.39
CA MET A 417 -7.77 3.14 0.59
C MET A 417 -6.50 2.29 0.43
N ALA A 418 -5.31 2.89 0.60
CA ALA A 418 -4.03 2.18 0.62
C ALA A 418 -3.85 1.35 1.91
N ALA A 419 -4.18 1.92 3.08
CA ALA A 419 -4.08 1.24 4.38
C ALA A 419 -4.82 -0.12 4.46
N PRO A 420 -6.11 -0.25 4.09
CA PRO A 420 -6.82 -1.52 4.16
C PRO A 420 -6.30 -2.59 3.19
N HIS A 421 -5.65 -2.22 2.08
CA HIS A 421 -4.95 -3.20 1.24
C HIS A 421 -3.83 -3.88 2.04
N ILE A 422 -3.03 -3.11 2.78
CA ILE A 422 -1.99 -3.66 3.66
C ILE A 422 -2.61 -4.48 4.80
N ALA A 423 -3.69 -4.01 5.42
CA ALA A 423 -4.36 -4.76 6.48
C ALA A 423 -4.86 -6.15 6.01
N GLY A 424 -5.37 -6.23 4.78
CA GLY A 424 -5.70 -7.52 4.14
C GLY A 424 -4.45 -8.37 3.85
N VAL A 425 -3.35 -7.80 3.34
CA VAL A 425 -2.09 -8.56 3.13
C VAL A 425 -1.57 -9.14 4.44
N VAL A 426 -1.66 -8.40 5.55
CA VAL A 426 -1.32 -8.91 6.88
C VAL A 426 -2.22 -10.08 7.27
N ALA A 427 -3.52 -10.02 6.98
CA ALA A 427 -4.44 -11.14 7.23
C ALA A 427 -4.08 -12.39 6.40
N LEU A 428 -3.77 -12.23 5.10
CA LEU A 428 -3.28 -13.32 4.25
C LEU A 428 -1.99 -13.96 4.80
N MET A 429 -1.04 -13.15 5.28
CA MET A 429 0.21 -13.63 5.87
C MET A 429 -0.02 -14.38 7.20
N LEU A 430 -1.02 -13.99 7.99
CA LEU A 430 -1.34 -14.63 9.27
C LEU A 430 -2.25 -15.86 9.15
N ASP A 431 -2.98 -16.00 8.04
CA ASP A 431 -3.60 -17.27 7.60
C ASP A 431 -2.49 -18.27 7.19
N ALA A 432 -1.46 -17.79 6.47
CA ALA A 432 -0.32 -18.60 6.06
C ALA A 432 0.62 -19.02 7.22
N ASP A 433 0.92 -18.12 8.17
CA ASP A 433 1.60 -18.45 9.44
C ASP A 433 1.07 -17.55 10.58
N PRO A 434 0.17 -18.06 11.45
CA PRO A 434 -0.40 -17.26 12.53
C PRO A 434 0.62 -16.94 13.65
N THR A 435 1.83 -17.52 13.62
CA THR A 435 2.84 -17.30 14.67
C THR A 435 3.68 -16.04 14.47
N LEU A 436 3.61 -15.41 13.29
CA LEU A 436 4.39 -14.20 12.97
C LEU A 436 4.11 -13.05 13.94
N SER A 437 5.19 -12.42 14.42
CA SER A 437 5.15 -11.18 15.18
C SER A 437 4.97 -9.94 14.30
N PRO A 438 4.54 -8.78 14.84
CA PRO A 438 4.43 -7.55 14.07
C PRO A 438 5.76 -7.07 13.44
N ASP A 439 6.90 -7.30 14.10
CA ASP A 439 8.24 -7.02 13.56
C ASP A 439 8.51 -7.87 12.31
N GLU A 440 8.20 -9.18 12.35
CA GLU A 440 8.36 -10.09 11.21
C GLU A 440 7.40 -9.76 10.06
N VAL A 441 6.13 -9.47 10.35
CA VAL A 441 5.14 -9.04 9.35
C VAL A 441 5.61 -7.77 8.61
N LYS A 442 6.02 -6.74 9.35
CA LYS A 442 6.51 -5.48 8.77
C LYS A 442 7.77 -5.71 7.95
N THR A 443 8.71 -6.52 8.47
CA THR A 443 9.97 -6.87 7.78
C THR A 443 9.71 -7.62 6.47
N ILE A 444 8.80 -8.61 6.46
CA ILE A 444 8.45 -9.36 5.25
C ILE A 444 7.84 -8.41 4.21
N ILE A 445 6.81 -7.63 4.57
CA ILE A 445 6.14 -6.70 3.63
C ILE A 445 7.12 -5.72 2.98
N GLN A 446 8.12 -5.24 3.72
CA GLN A 446 9.15 -4.34 3.20
C GLN A 446 10.19 -5.07 2.32
N ASN A 447 10.62 -6.28 2.71
CA ASN A 447 11.55 -7.10 1.92
C ASN A 447 10.91 -7.69 0.65
N THR A 448 9.59 -7.84 0.61
CA THR A 448 8.80 -8.30 -0.54
C THR A 448 8.12 -7.15 -1.27
N ALA A 449 8.60 -5.92 -1.10
CA ALA A 449 8.11 -4.77 -1.83
C ALA A 449 8.70 -4.73 -3.25
N THR A 450 7.86 -4.43 -4.24
CA THR A 450 8.31 -4.08 -5.59
C THR A 450 8.91 -2.67 -5.56
N ASN A 451 10.10 -2.50 -6.13
CA ASN A 451 10.75 -1.18 -6.19
C ASN A 451 9.93 -0.17 -7.03
N MET A 452 9.92 1.10 -6.61
CA MET A 452 9.33 2.22 -7.36
C MET A 452 10.44 3.15 -7.87
N PRO A 453 10.92 2.99 -9.12
CA PRO A 453 12.04 3.78 -9.64
C PRO A 453 11.73 5.28 -9.71
N GLY A 454 12.68 6.11 -9.28
CA GLY A 454 12.56 7.58 -9.33
C GLY A 454 11.94 8.24 -8.10
N TYR A 455 11.66 7.47 -7.04
CA TYR A 455 11.23 7.97 -5.73
C TYR A 455 12.24 7.59 -4.64
N GLU A 456 12.35 8.41 -3.61
CA GLU A 456 13.22 8.13 -2.45
C GLU A 456 12.47 7.41 -1.30
N PRO A 457 13.16 6.67 -0.41
CA PRO A 457 12.51 5.89 0.65
C PRO A 457 11.64 6.69 1.62
N TRP A 458 11.90 7.99 1.79
CA TRP A 458 11.07 8.87 2.61
C TRP A 458 9.75 9.28 1.91
N GLU A 459 9.63 9.08 0.60
CA GLU A 459 8.38 9.26 -0.16
C GLU A 459 7.52 7.99 -0.22
N VAL A 460 8.15 6.83 -0.49
CA VAL A 460 7.45 5.57 -0.85
C VAL A 460 7.64 4.42 0.15
N GLY A 461 8.50 4.61 1.16
CA GLY A 461 8.90 3.53 2.07
C GLY A 461 9.75 2.49 1.36
N ALA A 462 9.47 1.21 1.59
CA ALA A 462 10.19 0.12 0.94
C ALA A 462 9.85 -0.10 -0.55
N GLY A 463 8.87 0.63 -1.08
CA GLY A 463 8.32 0.46 -2.43
C GLY A 463 6.83 0.09 -2.41
N TYR A 464 6.34 -0.48 -3.51
CA TYR A 464 4.95 -0.87 -3.69
C TYR A 464 4.69 -2.29 -3.15
N VAL A 465 3.58 -2.51 -2.45
CA VAL A 465 3.25 -3.83 -1.89
C VAL A 465 3.03 -4.90 -2.97
N ASN A 466 3.56 -6.10 -2.73
CA ASN A 466 3.33 -7.29 -3.55
C ASN A 466 2.77 -8.41 -2.65
N ALA A 467 1.45 -8.58 -2.65
CA ALA A 467 0.75 -9.54 -1.78
C ALA A 467 1.23 -10.99 -2.00
N TYR A 468 1.48 -11.36 -3.25
CA TYR A 468 1.97 -12.68 -3.61
C TYR A 468 3.37 -12.93 -3.03
N ALA A 469 4.32 -12.00 -3.23
CA ALA A 469 5.68 -12.17 -2.72
C ALA A 469 5.73 -12.21 -1.17
N ALA A 470 4.87 -11.44 -0.49
CA ALA A 470 4.73 -11.45 0.97
C ALA A 470 4.36 -12.85 1.50
N VAL A 471 3.32 -13.47 0.92
CA VAL A 471 2.86 -14.82 1.32
C VAL A 471 3.82 -15.92 0.85
N ASP A 472 4.48 -15.74 -0.30
CA ASP A 472 5.53 -16.64 -0.79
C ASP A 472 6.73 -16.68 0.17
N GLU A 473 7.16 -15.54 0.74
CA GLU A 473 8.22 -15.52 1.74
C GLU A 473 7.80 -16.24 3.04
N VAL A 474 6.54 -16.12 3.47
CA VAL A 474 6.02 -16.86 4.65
C VAL A 474 6.13 -18.37 4.43
N TYR A 475 5.61 -18.88 3.30
CA TYR A 475 5.60 -20.32 3.02
C TYR A 475 6.95 -20.92 2.59
N ASN A 476 7.73 -20.18 1.81
CA ASN A 476 8.91 -20.72 1.11
C ASN A 476 10.24 -20.11 1.54
N LYS A 477 10.25 -18.97 2.26
CA LYS A 477 11.44 -18.34 2.84
C LYS A 477 12.56 -18.18 1.80
N LYS A 478 12.17 -17.74 0.59
CA LYS A 478 13.01 -17.58 -0.60
C LYS A 478 14.11 -16.53 -0.39
N GLY A 479 13.92 -15.62 0.57
CA GLY A 479 14.86 -14.56 0.89
C GLY A 479 14.73 -13.35 -0.03
N TYR A 480 13.49 -12.97 -0.36
CA TYR A 480 13.21 -11.63 -0.90
C TYR A 480 13.91 -10.58 0.01
N GLY A 481 14.51 -9.56 -0.60
CA GLY A 481 15.38 -8.60 0.10
C GLY A 481 16.87 -9.00 0.26
N LYS A 482 17.30 -10.23 -0.09
CA LYS A 482 18.75 -10.59 -0.15
C LYS A 482 19.43 -10.14 -1.46
N THR A 483 18.65 -9.68 -2.41
CA THR A 483 19.02 -8.91 -3.60
C THR A 483 18.19 -7.63 -3.61
N LEU A 484 18.62 -6.55 -4.28
CA LEU A 484 17.84 -5.32 -4.34
C LEU A 484 16.42 -5.58 -4.89
N ASN A 485 15.42 -4.88 -4.34
CA ASN A 485 14.01 -4.97 -4.74
C ASN A 485 13.75 -4.57 -6.22
N THR A 486 14.76 -4.06 -6.92
CA THR A 486 14.75 -3.80 -8.37
C THR A 486 14.56 -5.05 -9.24
N LEU A 487 14.73 -6.25 -8.69
CA LEU A 487 14.46 -7.53 -9.39
C LEU A 487 13.05 -8.08 -9.18
N GLN A 488 12.24 -7.43 -8.32
CA GLN A 488 10.84 -7.79 -8.16
C GLN A 488 10.02 -7.02 -9.20
N HIS A 489 9.48 -7.71 -10.21
CA HIS A 489 8.55 -7.11 -11.16
C HIS A 489 7.35 -6.51 -10.42
N PHE A 490 6.69 -5.51 -11.02
CA PHE A 490 5.33 -5.17 -10.62
C PHE A 490 4.45 -6.39 -10.83
N ALA A 491 3.98 -6.97 -9.72
CA ALA A 491 2.90 -7.94 -9.73
C ALA A 491 1.55 -7.22 -9.92
N ASN A 492 1.45 -6.50 -11.05
CA ASN A 492 0.18 -6.52 -11.76
C ASN A 492 -0.13 -8.00 -11.99
N ALA A 493 -1.19 -8.50 -11.36
CA ALA A 493 -1.89 -9.63 -11.94
C ALA A 493 -2.30 -9.24 -13.39
N ALA A 494 -2.50 -10.22 -14.27
CA ALA A 494 -2.88 -9.97 -15.66
C ALA A 494 -4.35 -9.49 -15.77
N ALA A 495 -4.60 -8.30 -15.24
CA ALA A 495 -5.90 -7.68 -15.03
C ALA A 495 -5.78 -6.14 -15.05
N ASP A 496 -6.65 -5.48 -15.82
CA ASP A 496 -6.96 -4.04 -15.84
C ASP A 496 -5.88 -2.97 -16.15
N THR A 497 -4.60 -3.29 -16.40
CA THR A 497 -3.80 -2.42 -17.30
C THR A 497 -4.21 -2.59 -18.76
N ASP A 498 -4.47 -3.83 -19.17
CA ASP A 498 -4.99 -4.14 -20.51
C ASP A 498 -6.30 -3.38 -20.77
N ALA A 499 -7.23 -3.34 -19.81
CA ALA A 499 -8.57 -2.80 -20.04
C ALA A 499 -8.58 -1.32 -20.48
N GLU A 500 -7.74 -0.45 -19.89
CA GLU A 500 -7.66 0.96 -20.30
C GLU A 500 -6.87 1.17 -21.58
N ASP A 501 -5.78 0.43 -21.80
CA ASP A 501 -4.99 0.55 -23.02
C ASP A 501 -5.71 -0.06 -24.22
N VAL A 502 -6.46 -1.15 -24.03
CA VAL A 502 -7.40 -1.74 -24.99
C VAL A 502 -8.59 -0.82 -25.22
N THR A 503 -9.17 -0.19 -24.20
CA THR A 503 -10.27 0.77 -24.40
C THR A 503 -9.81 1.99 -25.21
N PHE A 504 -8.63 2.53 -24.90
CA PHE A 504 -8.00 3.60 -25.69
C PHE A 504 -7.78 3.15 -27.14
N ALA A 505 -7.12 2.00 -27.33
CA ALA A 505 -6.77 1.49 -28.64
C ALA A 505 -8.00 1.04 -29.46
N LEU A 506 -9.12 0.66 -28.83
CA LEU A 506 -10.41 0.43 -29.52
C LEU A 506 -11.08 1.75 -29.93
N ASN A 507 -11.09 2.76 -29.06
CA ASN A 507 -11.66 4.08 -29.35
C ASN A 507 -10.93 4.77 -30.52
N GLU A 508 -9.60 4.79 -30.46
CA GLU A 508 -8.73 5.34 -31.52
C GLU A 508 -8.49 4.35 -32.69
N ARG A 509 -9.15 3.18 -32.67
CA ARG A 509 -9.16 2.16 -33.74
C ARG A 509 -7.79 1.61 -34.13
N LEU A 510 -6.89 1.56 -33.16
CA LEU A 510 -5.57 0.94 -33.25
C LEU A 510 -5.65 -0.59 -33.10
N ILE A 511 -6.75 -1.10 -32.53
CA ILE A 511 -7.11 -2.52 -32.47
C ILE A 511 -8.60 -2.72 -32.84
N ASN A 512 -9.06 -3.97 -32.91
CA ASN A 512 -10.46 -4.30 -33.20
C ASN A 512 -10.91 -5.56 -32.43
N VAL A 513 -12.21 -5.68 -32.22
CA VAL A 513 -12.91 -6.82 -31.59
C VAL A 513 -13.21 -7.96 -32.59
N ASP A 514 -13.59 -9.13 -32.06
CA ASP A 514 -14.15 -10.23 -32.85
C ASP A 514 -15.57 -9.92 -33.40
N THR A 515 -16.13 -10.85 -34.17
CA THR A 515 -17.49 -10.71 -34.74
C THR A 515 -18.62 -10.72 -33.72
N ASN A 516 -18.33 -10.97 -32.44
CA ASN A 516 -19.28 -10.98 -31.33
C ASN A 516 -19.10 -9.76 -30.40
N GLY A 517 -18.07 -8.93 -30.61
CA GLY A 517 -17.73 -7.77 -29.78
C GLY A 517 -16.69 -8.03 -28.68
N ASN A 518 -16.05 -9.19 -28.65
CA ASN A 518 -15.06 -9.56 -27.64
C ASN A 518 -13.64 -9.10 -28.02
N TYR A 519 -12.80 -8.89 -27.01
CA TYR A 519 -11.35 -8.78 -27.15
C TYR A 519 -10.65 -9.73 -26.18
N TYR A 520 -9.55 -10.34 -26.63
CA TYR A 520 -8.83 -11.37 -25.87
C TYR A 520 -7.36 -10.94 -25.68
N PRO A 521 -7.03 -10.11 -24.67
CA PRO A 521 -5.70 -9.49 -24.56
C PRO A 521 -4.58 -10.52 -24.37
N ASN A 522 -4.86 -11.62 -23.67
CA ASN A 522 -3.92 -12.72 -23.43
C ASN A 522 -3.66 -13.62 -24.67
N GLU A 523 -4.36 -13.42 -25.79
CA GLU A 523 -4.00 -14.11 -27.04
C GLU A 523 -2.75 -13.48 -27.68
N LYS A 524 -2.03 -14.28 -28.48
CA LYS A 524 -0.90 -13.78 -29.27
C LYS A 524 -1.41 -12.92 -30.43
N LEU A 525 -0.76 -11.79 -30.67
CA LEU A 525 -1.01 -10.96 -31.84
C LEU A 525 -0.58 -11.72 -33.10
N THR A 526 -1.50 -11.92 -34.05
CA THR A 526 -1.17 -12.49 -35.36
C THR A 526 -0.65 -11.42 -36.32
N ARG A 527 0.18 -11.83 -37.28
CA ARG A 527 0.73 -10.94 -38.31
C ARG A 527 -0.35 -10.29 -39.17
N ILE A 528 -1.51 -10.94 -39.35
CA ILE A 528 -2.64 -10.36 -40.09
C ILE A 528 -3.48 -9.38 -39.26
N GLU A 529 -3.58 -9.57 -37.95
CA GLU A 529 -4.15 -8.55 -37.06
C GLU A 529 -3.27 -7.29 -37.07
N LEU A 530 -1.95 -7.44 -36.89
CA LEU A 530 -1.00 -6.32 -36.98
C LEU A 530 -1.10 -5.58 -38.33
N ALA A 531 -1.19 -6.30 -39.45
CA ALA A 531 -1.35 -5.67 -40.77
C ALA A 531 -2.65 -4.85 -40.89
N LYS A 532 -3.76 -5.32 -40.32
CA LYS A 532 -5.04 -4.58 -40.27
C LYS A 532 -4.91 -3.35 -39.37
N TYR A 533 -4.32 -3.51 -38.19
CA TYR A 533 -4.13 -2.46 -37.19
C TYR A 533 -3.22 -1.32 -37.67
N LEU A 534 -2.11 -1.62 -38.33
CA LEU A 534 -1.22 -0.60 -38.91
C LEU A 534 -1.90 0.23 -40.01
N VAL A 535 -2.72 -0.40 -40.86
CA VAL A 535 -3.51 0.30 -41.89
C VAL A 535 -4.63 1.17 -41.28
N MET A 536 -5.12 0.82 -40.09
CA MET A 536 -6.15 1.58 -39.38
C MET A 536 -5.57 2.75 -38.55
N GLY A 537 -4.46 2.53 -37.84
CA GLY A 537 -3.95 3.46 -36.81
C GLY A 537 -2.51 3.96 -36.96
N ALA A 538 -1.71 3.42 -37.90
CA ALA A 538 -0.29 3.79 -38.09
C ALA A 538 -0.02 4.55 -39.41
N GLY A 539 -1.05 5.12 -40.03
CA GLY A 539 -0.90 5.97 -41.21
C GLY A 539 -0.37 5.22 -42.45
N ILE A 540 -0.78 3.97 -42.68
CA ILE A 540 -0.33 3.23 -43.87
C ILE A 540 -1.28 3.45 -45.06
N ARG A 541 -0.71 3.88 -46.18
CA ARG A 541 -1.40 4.18 -47.44
C ARG A 541 -1.90 2.89 -48.08
N GLN A 542 -3.15 2.91 -48.59
CA GLN A 542 -3.67 1.84 -49.42
C GLN A 542 -2.82 1.69 -50.69
N SER A 543 -2.41 0.46 -51.00
CA SER A 543 -1.62 0.14 -52.19
C SER A 543 -2.51 -0.24 -53.37
N LEU A 544 -2.06 0.11 -54.58
CA LEU A 544 -2.60 -0.38 -55.86
C LEU A 544 -1.62 -1.36 -56.55
N ASP A 545 -0.57 -1.79 -55.84
CA ASP A 545 0.39 -2.75 -56.36
C ASP A 545 -0.23 -4.16 -56.43
N ASN A 546 0.06 -4.90 -57.50
CA ASN A 546 -0.53 -6.21 -57.78
C ASN A 546 0.23 -7.37 -57.11
N THR A 547 0.90 -7.10 -55.98
CA THR A 547 1.63 -8.12 -55.22
C THR A 547 0.65 -9.13 -54.62
N SER A 548 0.93 -10.43 -54.84
CA SER A 548 0.01 -11.52 -54.52
C SER A 548 0.70 -12.59 -53.66
N TYR A 549 0.11 -12.88 -52.51
CA TYR A 549 0.59 -13.85 -51.54
C TYR A 549 -0.19 -15.17 -51.63
N THR A 550 0.52 -16.29 -51.60
CA THR A 550 -0.07 -17.64 -51.79
C THR A 550 -0.79 -18.20 -50.56
N ASP A 551 -0.70 -17.50 -49.43
CA ASP A 551 -1.20 -17.91 -48.12
C ASP A 551 -2.13 -16.87 -47.46
N VAL A 552 -2.53 -15.81 -48.19
CA VAL A 552 -3.41 -14.73 -47.71
C VAL A 552 -4.76 -14.80 -48.42
N SER A 553 -5.86 -14.57 -47.69
CA SER A 553 -7.20 -14.58 -48.26
C SER A 553 -7.48 -13.35 -49.14
N ALA A 554 -8.45 -13.44 -50.04
CA ALA A 554 -8.82 -12.32 -50.92
C ALA A 554 -9.38 -11.10 -50.16
N GLU A 555 -9.96 -11.32 -48.97
CA GLU A 555 -10.45 -10.28 -48.06
C GLU A 555 -9.31 -9.56 -47.32
N GLU A 556 -8.21 -10.27 -47.08
CA GLU A 556 -7.07 -9.78 -46.30
C GLU A 556 -5.94 -9.19 -47.15
N MET A 557 -5.90 -9.55 -48.43
CA MET A 557 -4.94 -9.06 -49.42
C MET A 557 -4.80 -7.52 -49.44
N PRO A 558 -5.86 -6.69 -49.30
CA PRO A 558 -5.70 -5.23 -49.31
C PRO A 558 -4.88 -4.69 -48.13
N PHE A 559 -5.01 -5.30 -46.94
CA PHE A 559 -4.23 -4.90 -45.76
C PHE A 559 -2.77 -5.33 -45.90
N VAL A 560 -2.55 -6.58 -46.35
CA VAL A 560 -1.21 -7.11 -46.58
C VAL A 560 -0.50 -6.29 -47.66
N ALA A 561 -1.12 -6.06 -48.82
CA ALA A 561 -0.55 -5.28 -49.91
C ALA A 561 -0.25 -3.81 -49.53
N ALA A 562 -0.95 -3.24 -48.55
CA ALA A 562 -0.63 -1.92 -48.01
C ALA A 562 0.63 -1.95 -47.13
N VAL A 563 0.72 -2.87 -46.16
CA VAL A 563 1.91 -2.95 -45.26
C VAL A 563 3.15 -3.55 -45.93
N THR A 564 3.00 -4.31 -47.02
CA THR A 564 4.12 -4.84 -47.81
C THR A 564 4.54 -3.93 -48.97
N ALA A 565 3.86 -2.80 -49.19
CA ALA A 565 4.23 -1.84 -50.23
C ALA A 565 5.39 -0.93 -49.82
N ARG A 566 6.33 -0.70 -50.74
CA ARG A 566 7.36 0.33 -50.61
C ARG A 566 6.73 1.72 -50.69
N GLY A 567 7.19 2.65 -49.85
CA GLY A 567 6.67 4.02 -49.77
C GLY A 567 5.26 4.12 -49.19
N GLY A 568 4.79 3.07 -48.50
CA GLY A 568 3.44 2.98 -47.95
C GLY A 568 3.19 3.86 -46.72
N VAL A 569 4.22 4.35 -46.03
CA VAL A 569 4.09 5.19 -44.82
C VAL A 569 3.57 6.59 -45.19
N PHE A 570 2.63 7.16 -44.43
CA PHE A 570 2.09 8.49 -44.75
C PHE A 570 3.17 9.58 -44.67
N ASN A 571 4.03 9.50 -43.66
CA ASN A 571 5.10 10.48 -43.41
C ASN A 571 6.33 10.31 -44.35
N ASP A 572 6.34 9.30 -45.23
CA ASP A 572 7.29 9.25 -46.36
C ASP A 572 6.74 10.02 -47.56
N ALA A 573 7.12 11.30 -47.66
CA ALA A 573 6.78 12.17 -48.78
C ALA A 573 7.59 11.87 -50.07
N SER A 574 8.56 10.96 -50.03
CA SER A 574 9.39 10.57 -51.19
C SER A 574 9.00 9.21 -51.79
N HIS A 575 8.24 8.39 -51.05
CA HIS A 575 7.88 7.01 -51.39
C HIS A 575 9.11 6.10 -51.67
N LEU A 576 10.16 6.27 -50.85
CA LEU A 576 11.43 5.55 -50.94
C LEU A 576 11.66 4.58 -49.78
N SER A 577 11.01 4.77 -48.63
CA SER A 577 11.16 3.90 -47.46
C SER A 577 10.58 2.51 -47.75
N ASP A 578 11.21 1.48 -47.19
CA ASP A 578 10.84 0.09 -47.42
C ASP A 578 9.52 -0.30 -46.73
N GLN A 579 9.06 -1.51 -47.04
CA GLN A 579 7.81 -2.08 -46.53
C GLN A 579 7.72 -2.08 -44.99
N VAL A 580 6.52 -1.85 -44.46
CA VAL A 580 6.27 -1.78 -43.00
C VAL A 580 6.24 -3.17 -42.36
N MET A 581 5.84 -4.20 -43.11
CA MET A 581 5.96 -5.59 -42.68
C MET A 581 6.74 -6.43 -43.69
N LEU A 582 7.72 -7.17 -43.18
CA LEU A 582 8.52 -8.11 -43.97
C LEU A 582 7.68 -9.33 -44.40
N SER A 583 7.94 -9.85 -45.60
CA SER A 583 7.31 -11.05 -46.16
C SER A 583 8.36 -12.01 -46.76
N ASN A 584 8.13 -13.31 -46.67
CA ASN A 584 9.08 -14.32 -47.18
C ASN A 584 8.71 -14.75 -48.60
N GLY A 585 9.22 -14.02 -49.60
CA GLY A 585 8.89 -14.24 -51.01
C GLY A 585 7.39 -14.06 -51.27
N ASN A 586 6.74 -15.10 -51.81
CA ASN A 586 5.30 -15.10 -52.07
C ASN A 586 4.45 -15.63 -50.90
N LYS A 587 4.95 -15.50 -49.66
CA LYS A 587 4.22 -15.82 -48.42
C LYS A 587 4.32 -14.73 -47.37
N PHE A 588 3.18 -14.41 -46.76
CA PHE A 588 3.08 -13.42 -45.68
C PHE A 588 3.02 -14.06 -44.28
N ASN A 589 2.62 -15.33 -44.18
CA ASN A 589 2.32 -16.05 -42.94
C ASN A 589 1.33 -15.30 -42.03
N PRO A 590 0.06 -15.11 -42.45
CA PRO A 590 -0.92 -14.31 -41.70
C PRO A 590 -1.17 -14.80 -40.28
N ASN A 591 -1.24 -16.12 -40.08
CA ASN A 591 -1.49 -16.76 -38.79
C ASN A 591 -0.21 -16.92 -37.93
N GLY A 592 0.94 -16.41 -38.39
CA GLY A 592 2.15 -16.37 -37.57
C GLY A 592 1.97 -15.39 -36.42
N ALA A 593 2.48 -15.73 -35.24
CA ALA A 593 2.58 -14.77 -34.14
C ALA A 593 3.62 -13.69 -34.45
N VAL A 594 3.38 -12.47 -33.98
CA VAL A 594 4.31 -11.33 -34.08
C VAL A 594 5.35 -11.42 -32.95
N SER A 595 6.64 -11.35 -33.28
CA SER A 595 7.70 -11.24 -32.28
C SER A 595 7.97 -9.79 -31.86
N LYS A 596 8.68 -9.59 -30.72
CA LYS A 596 9.17 -8.26 -30.32
C LYS A 596 10.04 -7.62 -31.41
N VAL A 597 10.82 -8.42 -32.16
CA VAL A 597 11.59 -7.96 -33.34
C VAL A 597 10.69 -7.57 -34.53
N ASP A 598 9.68 -8.38 -34.88
CA ASP A 598 8.71 -8.04 -35.96
C ASP A 598 8.02 -6.70 -35.66
N LEU A 599 7.58 -6.50 -34.40
CA LEU A 599 6.87 -5.30 -33.99
C LEU A 599 7.80 -4.09 -33.84
N SER A 600 9.05 -4.28 -33.36
CA SER A 600 10.09 -3.23 -33.38
C SER A 600 10.31 -2.68 -34.79
N TYR A 601 10.45 -3.58 -35.78
CA TYR A 601 10.57 -3.18 -37.18
C TYR A 601 9.35 -2.40 -37.64
N ALA A 602 8.14 -2.96 -37.47
CA ALA A 602 6.91 -2.35 -37.99
C ALA A 602 6.59 -0.97 -37.41
N MET A 603 6.75 -0.77 -36.10
CA MET A 603 6.44 0.52 -35.47
C MET A 603 7.46 1.61 -35.83
N ILE A 604 8.77 1.31 -35.79
CA ILE A 604 9.83 2.26 -36.16
C ILE A 604 9.82 2.57 -37.67
N GLN A 605 9.47 1.61 -38.51
CA GLN A 605 9.24 1.84 -39.94
C GLN A 605 8.01 2.71 -40.18
N SER A 606 6.93 2.55 -39.40
CA SER A 606 5.72 3.39 -39.48
C SER A 606 5.96 4.85 -39.07
N LEU A 607 6.91 5.11 -38.16
CA LEU A 607 7.40 6.47 -37.85
C LEU A 607 8.30 7.07 -38.97
N ASN A 608 8.58 6.32 -40.04
CA ASN A 608 9.52 6.67 -41.12
C ASN A 608 10.99 6.84 -40.66
N LEU A 609 11.38 6.20 -39.56
CA LEU A 609 12.72 6.33 -38.94
C LEU A 609 13.78 5.38 -39.54
N GLN A 610 13.52 4.85 -40.73
CA GLN A 610 14.39 3.88 -41.41
C GLN A 610 15.86 4.31 -41.48
N ASN A 611 16.12 5.59 -41.76
CA ASN A 611 17.49 6.09 -41.89
C ASN A 611 18.25 6.12 -40.55
N GLU A 612 17.55 6.32 -39.44
CA GLU A 612 18.11 6.26 -38.08
C GLU A 612 18.36 4.79 -37.68
N ALA A 613 17.40 3.91 -37.97
CA ALA A 613 17.57 2.47 -37.77
C ALA A 613 18.74 1.90 -38.58
N HIS A 614 18.93 2.37 -39.82
CA HIS A 614 20.06 2.00 -40.68
C HIS A 614 21.40 2.56 -40.18
N ALA A 615 21.43 3.75 -39.56
CA ALA A 615 22.64 4.28 -38.93
C ALA A 615 23.05 3.50 -37.66
N LEU A 616 22.08 2.88 -36.98
CA LEU A 616 22.27 2.01 -35.81
C LEU A 616 22.42 0.51 -36.17
N ALA A 617 22.30 0.14 -37.45
CA ALA A 617 22.45 -1.24 -37.89
C ALA A 617 23.85 -1.80 -37.59
N GLY A 618 23.90 -3.04 -37.08
CA GLY A 618 25.14 -3.70 -36.66
C GLY A 618 25.79 -3.15 -35.39
N GLN A 619 25.26 -2.09 -34.77
CA GLN A 619 25.77 -1.58 -33.48
C GLN A 619 25.35 -2.48 -32.32
N THR A 620 26.02 -2.32 -31.17
CA THR A 620 25.68 -3.01 -29.92
C THR A 620 24.39 -2.42 -29.36
N ILE A 621 23.35 -3.25 -29.18
CA ILE A 621 22.11 -2.81 -28.54
C ILE A 621 22.36 -2.60 -27.03
N THR A 622 21.91 -1.48 -26.50
CA THR A 622 22.00 -1.13 -25.08
C THR A 622 20.69 -0.57 -24.55
N ALA A 623 20.42 -0.78 -23.27
CA ALA A 623 19.30 -0.16 -22.57
C ALA A 623 19.79 0.69 -21.38
N VAL A 624 19.03 1.72 -21.01
CA VAL A 624 19.41 2.64 -19.93
C VAL A 624 18.96 2.08 -18.58
N TRP A 625 19.94 1.72 -17.74
CA TRP A 625 19.73 1.37 -16.34
C TRP A 625 20.09 2.58 -15.47
N THR A 626 19.14 3.07 -14.66
CA THR A 626 19.37 4.19 -13.74
C THR A 626 19.57 3.68 -12.32
N TYR A 627 20.67 4.09 -11.68
CA TYR A 627 20.99 3.74 -10.30
C TYR A 627 21.59 4.96 -9.58
N GLN A 628 21.02 5.33 -8.43
CA GLN A 628 21.41 6.52 -7.64
C GLN A 628 21.48 7.81 -8.51
N GLY A 629 20.50 7.99 -9.39
CA GLY A 629 20.43 9.13 -10.32
C GLY A 629 21.43 9.09 -11.49
N VAL A 630 22.30 8.08 -11.58
CA VAL A 630 23.27 7.91 -12.67
C VAL A 630 22.74 6.90 -13.70
N ASN A 631 22.80 7.28 -14.98
CA ASN A 631 22.41 6.43 -16.10
C ASN A 631 23.61 5.62 -16.62
N PHE A 632 23.41 4.32 -16.78
CA PHE A 632 24.38 3.36 -17.32
C PHE A 632 23.79 2.70 -18.58
N ASN A 633 24.56 2.68 -19.68
CA ASN A 633 24.16 1.95 -20.88
C ASN A 633 24.56 0.48 -20.72
N VAL A 634 23.57 -0.36 -20.38
CA VAL A 634 23.72 -1.79 -20.16
C VAL A 634 23.56 -2.54 -21.49
N VAL A 635 24.43 -3.50 -21.77
CA VAL A 635 24.40 -4.32 -22.99
C VAL A 635 23.22 -5.30 -22.95
N VAL A 636 22.43 -5.34 -24.02
CA VAL A 636 21.39 -6.37 -24.21
C VAL A 636 22.07 -7.69 -24.58
N LYS A 637 21.91 -8.73 -23.74
CA LYS A 637 22.61 -10.02 -23.76
C LYS A 637 22.26 -10.88 -24.98
N ASP A 638 20.97 -10.98 -25.26
CA ASP A 638 20.35 -11.77 -26.32
C ASP A 638 20.32 -11.07 -27.69
N GLN A 639 20.98 -9.91 -27.80
CA GLN A 639 21.11 -9.20 -29.08
C GLN A 639 21.90 -9.96 -30.15
N THR A 640 22.57 -11.07 -29.81
CA THR A 640 23.25 -11.94 -30.78
C THR A 640 22.28 -12.65 -31.70
N ASP A 641 21.05 -12.83 -31.24
CA ASP A 641 20.02 -13.61 -31.93
C ASP A 641 19.25 -12.71 -32.93
N ILE A 642 19.38 -11.39 -32.77
CA ILE A 642 18.76 -10.36 -33.60
C ILE A 642 19.62 -10.10 -34.84
N PRO A 643 19.06 -10.23 -36.07
CA PRO A 643 19.79 -9.95 -37.30
C PRO A 643 20.39 -8.53 -37.32
N SER A 644 21.61 -8.41 -37.86
CA SER A 644 22.42 -7.18 -37.89
C SER A 644 21.67 -5.94 -38.35
N GLU A 645 20.86 -6.11 -39.38
CA GLU A 645 20.04 -5.12 -40.08
C GLU A 645 18.79 -4.70 -39.29
N LEU A 646 18.33 -5.54 -38.35
CA LEU A 646 17.18 -5.24 -37.48
C LEU A 646 17.59 -4.62 -36.14
N LYS A 647 18.88 -4.68 -35.75
CA LYS A 647 19.36 -4.17 -34.46
C LYS A 647 19.00 -2.70 -34.20
N GLY A 648 19.13 -1.84 -35.21
CA GLY A 648 18.80 -0.42 -35.07
C GLY A 648 17.31 -0.15 -34.87
N TYR A 649 16.43 -0.97 -35.47
CA TYR A 649 14.99 -0.90 -35.22
C TYR A 649 14.65 -1.28 -33.78
N VAL A 650 15.30 -2.33 -33.26
CA VAL A 650 15.12 -2.77 -31.87
C VAL A 650 15.66 -1.75 -30.88
N GLN A 651 16.84 -1.15 -31.13
CA GLN A 651 17.38 -0.07 -30.30
C GLN A 651 16.40 1.10 -30.20
N LEU A 652 15.91 1.61 -31.33
CA LEU A 652 14.97 2.74 -31.37
C LEU A 652 13.63 2.45 -30.68
N ALA A 653 13.20 1.18 -30.62
CA ALA A 653 11.99 0.74 -29.92
C ALA A 653 12.21 0.58 -28.39
N ILE A 654 13.43 0.21 -27.96
CA ILE A 654 13.84 0.22 -26.54
C ILE A 654 13.95 1.67 -26.05
N ASP A 655 14.57 2.56 -26.83
CA ASP A 655 14.74 3.99 -26.48
C ASP A 655 13.39 4.72 -26.31
N ARG A 656 12.34 4.24 -27.00
CA ARG A 656 10.95 4.72 -26.89
C ARG A 656 10.13 4.02 -25.80
N GLY A 657 10.73 3.08 -25.07
CA GLY A 657 10.06 2.30 -24.04
C GLY A 657 8.89 1.47 -24.55
N TYR A 658 8.90 1.05 -25.83
CA TYR A 658 7.87 0.16 -26.37
C TYR A 658 7.98 -1.22 -25.71
N PHE A 659 9.20 -1.77 -25.66
CA PHE A 659 9.51 -3.01 -24.96
C PHE A 659 10.29 -2.72 -23.67
N PRO A 660 9.82 -3.17 -22.50
CA PRO A 660 10.68 -3.24 -21.32
C PRO A 660 11.77 -4.30 -21.57
N VAL A 661 12.96 -4.04 -21.07
CA VAL A 661 14.02 -5.06 -20.92
C VAL A 661 14.12 -5.51 -19.47
N GLU A 662 14.44 -6.78 -19.28
CA GLU A 662 14.71 -7.36 -17.97
C GLU A 662 16.18 -7.15 -17.62
N TYR A 663 16.49 -6.67 -16.42
CA TYR A 663 17.87 -6.49 -15.97
C TYR A 663 18.31 -7.65 -15.07
N VAL A 664 19.30 -8.41 -15.52
CA VAL A 664 19.84 -9.58 -14.81
C VAL A 664 21.26 -9.31 -14.33
N PHE A 665 21.60 -9.82 -13.15
CA PHE A 665 22.95 -9.77 -12.59
C PHE A 665 23.63 -11.13 -12.78
N GLU A 666 24.68 -11.20 -13.59
CA GLU A 666 25.45 -12.42 -13.84
C GLU A 666 26.95 -12.16 -13.66
N ASN A 667 27.63 -13.02 -12.89
CA ASN A 667 29.08 -12.96 -12.63
C ASN A 667 29.64 -11.63 -12.05
N GLY A 668 28.77 -10.72 -11.60
CA GLY A 668 29.12 -9.39 -11.10
C GLY A 668 28.90 -8.25 -12.10
N GLU A 669 28.42 -8.55 -13.31
CA GLU A 669 28.02 -7.58 -14.34
C GLU A 669 26.49 -7.52 -14.43
N ILE A 670 25.97 -6.36 -14.89
CA ILE A 670 24.55 -6.15 -15.18
C ILE A 670 24.37 -6.31 -16.69
N LEU A 671 23.38 -7.10 -17.09
CA LEU A 671 23.01 -7.35 -18.47
C LEU A 671 21.51 -7.11 -18.66
N ALA A 672 21.11 -6.62 -19.83
CA ALA A 672 19.71 -6.49 -20.21
C ALA A 672 19.27 -7.70 -21.03
N VAL A 673 17.99 -8.08 -20.98
CA VAL A 673 17.40 -9.20 -21.73
C VAL A 673 16.10 -8.71 -22.36
N LEU A 674 15.86 -9.02 -23.63
CA LEU A 674 14.68 -8.57 -24.38
C LEU A 674 13.69 -9.72 -24.66
N ASN A 675 14.18 -10.95 -24.77
CA ASN A 675 13.51 -12.11 -25.35
C ASN A 675 13.00 -11.79 -26.79
N PRO A 676 13.90 -11.50 -27.77
CA PRO A 676 13.55 -10.87 -29.05
C PRO A 676 12.51 -11.63 -29.90
N PHE A 677 12.50 -12.97 -29.82
CA PHE A 677 11.56 -13.83 -30.54
C PHE A 677 10.37 -14.30 -29.70
N GLU A 678 10.19 -13.75 -28.51
CA GLU A 678 8.96 -13.90 -27.74
C GLU A 678 7.77 -13.29 -28.50
N ALA A 679 6.64 -13.99 -28.45
CA ALA A 679 5.44 -13.62 -29.18
C ALA A 679 4.62 -12.60 -28.39
N VAL A 680 4.45 -11.41 -28.95
CA VAL A 680 3.72 -10.29 -28.34
C VAL A 680 2.23 -10.64 -28.23
N THR A 681 1.64 -10.38 -27.06
CA THR A 681 0.20 -10.52 -26.80
C THR A 681 -0.60 -9.35 -27.34
N LYS A 682 -1.92 -9.52 -27.46
CA LYS A 682 -2.84 -8.47 -27.88
C LYS A 682 -2.91 -7.32 -26.87
N GLY A 683 -2.83 -7.63 -25.56
CA GLY A 683 -2.72 -6.64 -24.47
C GLY A 683 -1.45 -5.79 -24.56
N GLU A 684 -0.27 -6.42 -24.63
CA GLU A 684 1.00 -5.71 -24.84
C GLU A 684 0.98 -4.82 -26.09
N TYR A 685 0.40 -5.29 -27.19
CA TYR A 685 0.25 -4.48 -28.40
C TYR A 685 -0.63 -3.25 -28.17
N ALA A 686 -1.73 -3.34 -27.41
CA ALA A 686 -2.57 -2.18 -27.11
C ALA A 686 -1.79 -1.09 -26.34
N SER A 687 -1.00 -1.48 -25.35
CA SER A 687 -0.10 -0.57 -24.62
C SER A 687 0.99 0.06 -25.51
N ILE A 688 1.56 -0.70 -26.45
CA ILE A 688 2.56 -0.19 -27.40
C ILE A 688 1.89 0.74 -28.43
N ALA A 689 0.71 0.38 -28.94
CA ALA A 689 -0.06 1.19 -29.88
C ALA A 689 -0.46 2.55 -29.28
N LYS A 690 -0.85 2.58 -28.00
CA LYS A 690 -1.11 3.83 -27.25
C LYS A 690 0.14 4.72 -27.15
N LYS A 691 1.31 4.16 -26.85
CA LYS A 691 2.59 4.91 -26.82
C LYS A 691 2.93 5.48 -28.19
N PHE A 692 2.86 4.65 -29.23
CA PHE A 692 3.08 5.03 -30.62
C PHE A 692 2.12 6.12 -31.10
N PHE A 693 0.83 6.02 -30.78
CA PHE A 693 -0.18 7.02 -31.17
C PHE A 693 0.16 8.40 -30.61
N ASN A 694 0.53 8.48 -29.32
CA ASN A 694 0.97 9.70 -28.65
C ASN A 694 2.35 10.22 -29.11
N GLU A 695 3.07 9.48 -29.96
CA GLU A 695 4.31 9.91 -30.63
C GLU A 695 4.06 10.34 -32.08
N TYR A 696 3.05 9.74 -32.74
CA TYR A 696 2.70 9.97 -34.14
C TYR A 696 1.76 11.17 -34.35
N TYR A 697 0.89 11.48 -33.38
CA TYR A 697 -0.20 12.47 -33.46
C TYR A 697 -0.08 13.60 -32.42
#